data_AF-Q72CL7-F1
#
_entry.id   AF-Q72CL7-F1
#
_cell.length_a   1.000
_cell.length_b   1.000
_cell.length_c   1.000
_cell.angle_alpha   90.00
_cell.angle_beta   90.00
_cell.angle_gamma   90.00
#
_symmetry.space_group_name_H-M   'P 1'
#
loop_
_entity.id
_entity.type
_entity.pdbx_description
1 polymer ?
#
loop_
_entity_poly.entity_id
_entity_poly.type
_entity_poly.pdbx_seq_one_letter_code
_entity_poly.pdbx_strand_id
1 'polypeptide(L)'
;MKAKGFTLIETVAVLLIVGVIAAVAGVGIVSGVRGFVQAREAGAMAMEAQLALDRITREVIELVAVPADSSATRLVVRNVGAGGAGQFDRSIEYVANAREIRIANGAQGAQNGDTLIDNVTAFSLNYWQEDVSTATWSAGTDPRLLSGVDVTFTLTAPGGTTRTFSNRIVPRNNENRGGALPEAVPPSLERFDICFVATAASGDTSHPVVVQLREFRDRLLLTWGGGRMLVRAYYTVGPRLADMLQGHDTVRAAVMGILTPLAALCGMAVHAPIALGTLFMLSLVLGHMLGAALHGGTLHRETTPLQTAAADNNSPTTARHLSGNDTGKSDGTCIARHDPPAADHGRNGGRTRGAVLISVIVTIVAFSVIGAAMVPMMTASTQNSYFAVQGDQAYYLAESGFGAAGSMFLAAGDEQARKNLLQTMDGSTYTFANNAGAFRLGIEPYWFEATSNTGTRLVTRVYGTAPTLPTNTTGRLRIGNAAVFYTYSNIQASGNTVTFTLTQTPSPPIDTGADIFLSATPTSTSVGNNGDLTLNSAHAAAFPNVNGMFTVRGGPVANNGRIAYVYRRKNGNTLEDVRLVEGQGVTWSDISLSSASDVTLESYLRLHSTGIPAGGMAREVIYNVPIGWILGGGSFSKEQYQDNFASLANWFTGDSSQGHLGTHALSGGALRVTGMQTAATSGFGGFLSWLSGDNQWSSLFFNWGRTNVNLARGWADTYGNSSYDLQFKVNVNQDSGKAFFGGLLFRGRNSGSDDLDGYGISFVRFRQRRTWLNDRWYWPNDVPSSLVPGYNATPNPDVGGPLFGDNEDLNQIVDEGWWIFYEESRYSWPAIMLWERRNGQFRWLAYKKLGSSSGIVTYSKNGPTYRLDAWPTLLVRLVEGQELQFTNGGGSDGAGGILRINYGDEIITQTGAKARVIGQPIVESGDWTSGTASGRLVLTNVDTGATGNFSNGQTLKVNNVSHATIGTGGLGAKTNFIRVYYSDAERNGTGDANPCTPEAPGGNGGFSSADRRSNPRLGDNDKLRWIPDDYEQWKAATDYFSLVEWDVVNTSGGTNSGNATLVGSGVAGVSALNEYINGSQRTRTIVRSTNLLSPTYDPDNPVYSPSEGISIVTSGPTGTNFYFDDFGLQLDLRGGKGFLPPIQQ
;
A
#
# COMPACT_ATOMS: atom_id res chain seq x y z
N MET A 1 -13.24 -93.02 28.10
CA MET A 1 -13.43 -91.60 27.70
C MET A 1 -13.66 -91.55 26.20
N LYS A 2 -14.87 -91.20 25.74
CA LYS A 2 -15.21 -91.10 24.31
C LYS A 2 -14.44 -89.93 23.69
N ALA A 3 -13.34 -90.20 23.00
CA ALA A 3 -12.70 -89.23 22.12
C ALA A 3 -13.62 -89.04 20.89
N LYS A 4 -14.22 -87.85 20.77
CA LYS A 4 -14.88 -87.43 19.52
C LYS A 4 -13.78 -87.30 18.47
N GLY A 5 -13.75 -88.21 17.50
CA GLY A 5 -12.89 -88.08 16.33
C GLY A 5 -13.35 -86.88 15.49
N PHE A 6 -12.39 -86.12 14.95
CA PHE A 6 -12.66 -85.06 13.97
C PHE A 6 -13.47 -85.66 12.82
N THR A 7 -14.59 -85.03 12.51
CA THR A 7 -15.47 -85.49 11.45
C THR A 7 -14.81 -85.26 10.08
N LEU A 8 -15.07 -86.13 9.10
CA LEU A 8 -14.60 -85.94 7.71
C LEU A 8 -14.97 -84.53 7.21
N ILE A 9 -16.13 -84.02 7.65
CA ILE A 9 -16.62 -82.69 7.31
C ILE A 9 -15.75 -81.56 7.87
N GLU A 10 -15.16 -81.70 9.07
CA GLU A 10 -14.21 -80.71 9.60
C GLU A 10 -12.88 -80.72 8.83
N THR A 11 -12.39 -81.89 8.43
CA THR A 11 -11.13 -81.98 7.66
C THR A 11 -11.31 -81.39 6.26
N VAL A 12 -12.46 -81.65 5.63
CA VAL A 12 -12.85 -81.03 4.37
C VAL A 12 -13.05 -79.53 4.55
N ALA A 13 -13.72 -79.09 5.62
CA ALA A 13 -13.92 -77.66 5.90
C ALA A 13 -12.60 -76.91 6.10
N VAL A 14 -11.63 -77.48 6.81
CA VAL A 14 -10.31 -76.87 6.99
C VAL A 14 -9.55 -76.77 5.66
N LEU A 15 -9.55 -77.82 4.83
CA LEU A 15 -8.92 -77.77 3.51
C LEU A 15 -9.60 -76.76 2.58
N LEU A 16 -10.92 -76.64 2.65
CA LEU A 16 -11.70 -75.69 1.86
C LEU A 16 -11.42 -74.25 2.32
N ILE A 17 -11.35 -74.01 3.64
CA ILE A 17 -10.99 -72.71 4.23
C ILE A 17 -9.55 -72.35 3.86
N VAL A 18 -8.59 -73.28 3.95
CA VAL A 18 -7.19 -73.03 3.57
C VAL A 18 -7.07 -72.78 2.06
N GLY A 19 -7.78 -73.52 1.22
CA GLY A 19 -7.82 -73.30 -0.23
C GLY A 19 -8.41 -71.94 -0.61
N VAL A 20 -9.48 -71.51 0.08
CA VAL A 20 -10.09 -70.20 -0.13
C VAL A 20 -9.20 -69.08 0.41
N ILE A 21 -8.59 -69.22 1.59
CA ILE A 21 -7.62 -68.25 2.11
C ILE A 21 -6.43 -68.14 1.17
N ALA A 22 -5.91 -69.24 0.64
CA ALA A 22 -4.82 -69.21 -0.34
C ALA A 22 -5.24 -68.55 -1.66
N ALA A 23 -6.46 -68.77 -2.14
CA ALA A 23 -6.99 -68.12 -3.35
C ALA A 23 -7.22 -66.61 -3.14
N VAL A 24 -7.84 -66.23 -2.02
CA VAL A 24 -8.08 -64.83 -1.65
C VAL A 24 -6.76 -64.11 -1.40
N ALA A 25 -5.81 -64.75 -0.72
CA ALA A 25 -4.48 -64.19 -0.50
C ALA A 25 -3.65 -64.12 -1.78
N GLY A 26 -3.75 -65.09 -2.68
CA GLY A 26 -3.11 -65.06 -3.99
C GLY A 26 -3.59 -63.89 -4.84
N VAL A 27 -4.91 -63.64 -4.89
CA VAL A 27 -5.50 -62.49 -5.56
C VAL A 27 -5.12 -61.18 -4.84
N GLY A 28 -5.14 -61.16 -3.50
CA GLY A 28 -4.76 -60.00 -2.68
C GLY A 28 -3.29 -59.59 -2.85
N ILE A 29 -2.37 -60.56 -2.94
CA ILE A 29 -0.95 -60.30 -3.22
C ILE A 29 -0.77 -59.73 -4.62
N VAL A 30 -1.40 -60.32 -5.65
CA VAL A 30 -1.28 -59.81 -7.03
C VAL A 30 -1.85 -58.40 -7.14
N SER A 31 -2.99 -58.12 -6.52
CA SER A 31 -3.59 -56.78 -6.49
C SER A 31 -2.75 -55.79 -5.69
N GLY A 32 -2.17 -56.20 -4.55
CA GLY A 32 -1.28 -55.38 -3.73
C GLY A 32 0.05 -55.06 -4.42
N VAL A 33 0.64 -56.03 -5.12
CA VAL A 33 1.86 -55.84 -5.93
C VAL A 33 1.57 -54.94 -7.13
N ARG A 34 0.43 -55.12 -7.82
CA ARG A 34 0.01 -54.21 -8.90
C ARG A 34 -0.24 -52.80 -8.39
N GLY A 35 -0.91 -52.64 -7.27
CA GLY A 35 -1.13 -51.35 -6.62
C GLY A 35 0.17 -50.69 -6.18
N PHE A 36 1.14 -51.46 -5.66
CA PHE A 36 2.47 -50.96 -5.30
C PHE A 36 3.27 -50.50 -6.53
N VAL A 37 3.30 -51.31 -7.59
CA VAL A 37 3.98 -50.94 -8.85
C VAL A 37 3.36 -49.67 -9.42
N GLN A 38 2.03 -49.58 -9.45
CA GLN A 38 1.31 -48.36 -9.86
C GLN A 38 1.62 -47.16 -8.97
N ALA A 39 1.70 -47.33 -7.65
CA ALA A 39 2.02 -46.25 -6.71
C ALA A 39 3.48 -45.79 -6.84
N ARG A 40 4.42 -46.72 -7.02
CA ARG A 40 5.84 -46.43 -7.24
C ARG A 40 6.05 -45.70 -8.56
N GLU A 41 5.45 -46.18 -9.64
CA GLU A 41 5.48 -45.52 -10.95
C GLU A 41 4.83 -44.14 -10.87
N ALA A 42 3.70 -44.00 -10.17
CA ALA A 42 3.05 -42.71 -9.92
C ALA A 42 3.93 -41.72 -9.14
N GLY A 43 4.72 -42.22 -8.17
CA GLY A 43 5.68 -41.41 -7.42
C GLY A 43 6.84 -40.93 -8.29
N ALA A 44 7.43 -41.82 -9.10
CA ALA A 44 8.51 -41.46 -10.03
C ALA A 44 8.03 -40.45 -11.08
N MET A 45 6.88 -40.70 -11.72
CA MET A 45 6.28 -39.78 -12.68
C MET A 45 5.97 -38.40 -12.06
N ALA A 46 5.53 -38.36 -10.80
CA ALA A 46 5.26 -37.09 -10.12
C ALA A 46 6.55 -36.29 -9.87
N MET A 47 7.66 -36.95 -9.51
CA MET A 47 8.95 -36.28 -9.34
C MET A 47 9.50 -35.76 -10.67
N GLU A 48 9.39 -36.55 -11.74
CA GLU A 48 9.80 -36.14 -13.09
C GLU A 48 8.94 -34.97 -13.61
N ALA A 49 7.62 -35.03 -13.38
CA ALA A 49 6.69 -33.95 -13.71
C ALA A 49 7.02 -32.66 -12.95
N GLN A 50 7.31 -32.75 -11.65
CA GLN A 50 7.69 -31.60 -10.83
C GLN A 50 9.01 -30.98 -11.31
N LEU A 51 10.03 -31.79 -11.59
CA LEU A 51 11.30 -31.29 -12.10
C LEU A 51 11.16 -30.58 -13.46
N ALA A 52 10.35 -31.13 -14.36
CA ALA A 52 10.06 -30.51 -15.65
C ALA A 52 9.30 -29.18 -15.47
N LEU A 53 8.33 -29.14 -14.55
CA LEU A 53 7.53 -27.96 -14.26
C LEU A 53 8.34 -26.88 -13.55
N ASP A 54 9.25 -27.23 -12.63
CA ASP A 54 10.22 -26.32 -12.02
C ASP A 54 11.16 -25.73 -13.05
N ARG A 55 11.61 -26.55 -14.02
CA ARG A 55 12.46 -26.06 -15.09
C ARG A 55 11.74 -25.06 -15.99
N ILE A 56 10.50 -25.35 -16.39
CA ILE A 56 9.67 -24.42 -17.18
C ILE A 56 9.40 -23.15 -16.37
N THR A 57 9.07 -23.29 -15.07
CA THR A 57 8.81 -22.19 -14.15
C THR A 57 10.00 -21.24 -14.08
N ARG A 58 11.22 -21.79 -13.94
CA ARG A 58 12.45 -20.99 -13.94
C ARG A 58 12.65 -20.21 -15.24
N GLU A 59 12.39 -20.83 -16.39
CA GLU A 59 12.57 -20.17 -17.69
C GLU A 59 11.50 -19.08 -17.92
N VAL A 60 10.30 -19.19 -17.35
CA VAL A 60 9.23 -18.17 -17.45
C VAL A 60 9.42 -17.05 -16.43
N ILE A 61 9.85 -17.36 -15.20
CA ILE A 61 10.07 -16.34 -14.15
C ILE A 61 11.15 -15.33 -14.58
N GLU A 62 12.24 -15.83 -15.17
CA GLU A 62 13.39 -15.01 -15.60
C GLU A 62 13.18 -14.34 -16.97
N LEU A 63 11.99 -14.48 -17.56
CA LEU A 63 11.64 -13.90 -18.84
C LEU A 63 11.71 -12.38 -18.78
N VAL A 64 12.38 -11.81 -19.77
CA VAL A 64 12.44 -10.37 -20.06
C VAL A 64 11.58 -10.03 -21.28
N ALA A 65 11.55 -10.91 -22.28
CA ALA A 65 10.77 -10.72 -23.50
C ALA A 65 10.35 -12.04 -24.16
N VAL A 66 9.41 -11.97 -25.10
CA VAL A 66 9.01 -13.08 -25.99
C VAL A 66 9.46 -12.74 -27.42
N PRO A 67 10.64 -13.18 -27.86
CA PRO A 67 11.29 -12.66 -29.08
C PRO A 67 10.74 -13.26 -30.39
N ALA A 68 9.88 -14.29 -30.31
CA ALA A 68 9.24 -14.92 -31.47
C ALA A 68 7.83 -15.40 -31.10
N ASP A 69 6.97 -15.62 -32.09
CA ASP A 69 5.58 -16.00 -31.87
C ASP A 69 5.48 -17.32 -31.08
N SER A 70 4.77 -17.25 -29.96
CA SER A 70 4.48 -18.36 -29.08
C SER A 70 3.02 -18.80 -29.26
N SER A 71 2.77 -20.10 -29.11
CA SER A 71 1.48 -20.76 -29.32
C SER A 71 1.11 -21.65 -28.13
N ALA A 72 -0.03 -22.33 -28.22
CA ALA A 72 -0.52 -23.25 -27.20
C ALA A 72 0.43 -24.42 -26.95
N THR A 73 1.36 -24.71 -27.87
CA THR A 73 2.30 -25.82 -27.78
C THR A 73 3.77 -25.39 -27.87
N ARG A 74 4.04 -24.09 -27.97
CA ARG A 74 5.38 -23.53 -28.16
C ARG A 74 5.52 -22.23 -27.39
N LEU A 75 6.50 -22.16 -26.51
CA LEU A 75 6.89 -20.97 -25.77
C LEU A 75 8.30 -20.55 -26.18
N VAL A 76 8.48 -19.29 -26.53
CA VAL A 76 9.81 -18.71 -26.78
C VAL A 76 10.06 -17.58 -25.81
N VAL A 77 11.13 -17.67 -25.02
CA VAL A 77 11.45 -16.70 -23.97
C VAL A 77 12.85 -16.14 -24.18
N ARG A 78 13.05 -14.88 -23.79
CA ARG A 78 14.35 -14.25 -23.65
C ARG A 78 14.65 -14.07 -22.17
N ASN A 79 15.73 -14.67 -21.70
CA ASN A 79 16.08 -14.74 -20.28
C ASN A 79 17.37 -13.97 -19.97
N VAL A 80 17.54 -13.60 -18.70
CA VAL A 80 18.73 -12.89 -18.19
C VAL A 80 19.93 -13.86 -18.16
N GLY A 81 21.06 -13.42 -18.74
CA GLY A 81 22.32 -14.16 -18.74
C GLY A 81 22.95 -14.27 -17.35
N ALA A 82 23.52 -15.44 -17.02
CA ALA A 82 24.29 -15.60 -15.78
C ALA A 82 25.61 -14.82 -15.85
N GLY A 83 26.00 -14.15 -14.75
CA GLY A 83 27.34 -13.57 -14.58
C GLY A 83 27.69 -12.39 -15.49
N GLY A 84 26.70 -11.61 -15.97
CA GLY A 84 26.94 -10.45 -16.84
C GLY A 84 27.03 -10.77 -18.33
N ALA A 85 26.71 -12.00 -18.74
CA ALA A 85 26.45 -12.30 -20.15
C ALA A 85 25.15 -11.65 -20.63
N GLY A 86 25.09 -11.24 -21.89
CA GLY A 86 23.88 -10.67 -22.51
C GLY A 86 22.68 -11.61 -22.44
N GLN A 87 21.49 -11.05 -22.68
CA GLN A 87 20.23 -11.81 -22.75
C GLN A 87 20.34 -12.93 -23.79
N PHE A 88 19.74 -14.08 -23.52
CA PHE A 88 19.72 -15.22 -24.44
C PHE A 88 18.31 -15.77 -24.64
N ASP A 89 18.07 -16.36 -25.80
CA ASP A 89 16.77 -16.90 -26.17
C ASP A 89 16.70 -18.40 -25.87
N ARG A 90 15.54 -18.86 -25.39
CA ARG A 90 15.20 -20.26 -25.13
C ARG A 90 13.83 -20.57 -25.73
N SER A 91 13.67 -21.79 -26.22
CA SER A 91 12.40 -22.29 -26.73
C SER A 91 12.01 -23.55 -25.97
N ILE A 92 10.71 -23.67 -25.65
CA ILE A 92 10.08 -24.87 -25.09
C ILE A 92 8.95 -25.26 -26.04
N GLU A 93 8.90 -26.51 -26.48
CA GLU A 93 7.92 -26.96 -27.47
C GLU A 93 7.46 -28.40 -27.20
N TYR A 94 6.16 -28.64 -27.36
CA TYR A 94 5.59 -29.98 -27.33
C TYR A 94 5.64 -30.62 -28.72
N VAL A 95 6.34 -31.75 -28.82
CA VAL A 95 6.51 -32.53 -30.05
C VAL A 95 5.51 -33.68 -30.04
N ALA A 96 4.32 -33.46 -30.60
CA ALA A 96 3.21 -34.41 -30.56
C ALA A 96 3.54 -35.82 -31.12
N ASN A 97 4.35 -35.90 -32.19
CA ASN A 97 4.76 -37.17 -32.78
C ASN A 97 5.66 -38.01 -31.85
N ALA A 98 6.47 -37.33 -31.02
CA ALA A 98 7.35 -37.96 -30.04
C ALA A 98 6.69 -38.11 -28.66
N ARG A 99 5.58 -37.40 -28.40
CA ARG A 99 4.91 -37.32 -27.08
C ARG A 99 5.84 -36.77 -26.00
N GLU A 100 6.63 -35.76 -26.36
CA GLU A 100 7.68 -35.17 -25.52
C GLU A 100 7.54 -33.65 -25.45
N ILE A 101 7.87 -33.07 -24.29
CA ILE A 101 8.15 -31.63 -24.17
C ILE A 101 9.66 -31.46 -24.24
N ARG A 102 10.13 -30.58 -25.13
CA ARG A 102 11.56 -30.35 -25.38
C ARG A 102 11.95 -28.91 -25.10
N ILE A 103 13.22 -28.68 -24.80
CA ILE A 103 13.84 -27.36 -24.63
C ILE A 103 15.04 -27.19 -25.56
N ALA A 104 15.20 -26.01 -26.17
CA ALA A 104 16.36 -25.69 -26.99
C ALA A 104 16.85 -24.26 -26.79
N ASN A 105 18.09 -24.01 -27.20
CA ASN A 105 18.67 -22.67 -27.26
C ASN A 105 18.26 -21.97 -28.55
N GLY A 106 17.88 -20.70 -28.45
CA GLY A 106 17.48 -19.85 -29.58
C GLY A 106 15.97 -19.75 -29.79
N ALA A 107 15.58 -18.83 -30.68
CA ALA A 107 14.18 -18.47 -30.91
C ALA A 107 13.46 -19.35 -31.96
N GLN A 108 14.13 -20.36 -32.53
CA GLN A 108 13.61 -21.15 -33.67
C GLN A 108 12.77 -22.39 -33.29
N GLY A 109 12.35 -22.51 -32.03
CA GLY A 109 11.56 -23.67 -31.55
C GLY A 109 12.45 -24.78 -30.99
N ALA A 110 11.84 -25.83 -30.43
CA ALA A 110 12.53 -26.89 -29.70
C ALA A 110 12.27 -28.29 -30.29
N GLN A 111 11.85 -28.38 -31.55
CA GLN A 111 11.59 -29.66 -32.22
C GLN A 111 12.78 -30.63 -32.18
N ASN A 112 14.01 -30.12 -32.30
CA ASN A 112 15.26 -30.89 -32.20
C ASN A 112 16.02 -30.64 -30.88
N GLY A 113 15.34 -30.14 -29.85
CA GLY A 113 15.93 -29.83 -28.54
C GLY A 113 16.07 -31.04 -27.62
N ASP A 114 16.55 -30.78 -26.40
CA ASP A 114 16.67 -31.78 -25.34
C ASP A 114 15.31 -32.09 -24.73
N THR A 115 15.04 -33.36 -24.45
CA THR A 115 13.79 -33.80 -23.83
C THR A 115 13.74 -33.38 -22.36
N LEU A 116 12.75 -32.56 -21.99
CA LEU A 116 12.45 -32.19 -20.60
C LEU A 116 11.62 -33.26 -19.90
N ILE A 117 10.61 -33.78 -20.60
CA ILE A 117 9.74 -34.85 -20.11
C ILE A 117 9.09 -35.61 -21.28
N ASP A 118 8.92 -36.92 -21.13
CA ASP A 118 8.34 -37.83 -22.11
C ASP A 118 6.93 -38.31 -21.70
N ASN A 119 6.30 -39.14 -22.55
CA ASN A 119 4.97 -39.72 -22.31
C ASN A 119 3.84 -38.69 -22.07
N VAL A 120 4.00 -37.50 -22.65
CA VAL A 120 3.02 -36.42 -22.58
C VAL A 120 1.96 -36.66 -23.66
N THR A 121 0.70 -36.78 -23.24
CA THR A 121 -0.44 -37.02 -24.14
C THR A 121 -1.24 -35.77 -24.48
N ALA A 122 -1.14 -34.75 -23.64
CA ALA A 122 -1.71 -33.44 -23.88
C ALA A 122 -0.79 -32.37 -23.26
N PHE A 123 -0.62 -31.25 -23.95
CA PHE A 123 0.12 -30.09 -23.48
C PHE A 123 -0.58 -28.83 -23.97
N SER A 124 -0.73 -27.84 -23.10
CA SER A 124 -1.33 -26.54 -23.43
C SER A 124 -0.67 -25.42 -22.65
N LEU A 125 -0.47 -24.31 -23.34
CA LEU A 125 0.00 -23.04 -22.81
C LEU A 125 -1.07 -21.97 -23.03
N ASN A 126 -1.44 -21.26 -21.97
CA ASN A 126 -2.28 -20.07 -22.09
C ASN A 126 -1.51 -18.86 -21.54
N TYR A 127 -1.59 -17.75 -22.26
CA TYR A 127 -0.93 -16.49 -21.93
C TYR A 127 -1.98 -15.51 -21.42
N TRP A 128 -1.70 -14.84 -20.32
CA TRP A 128 -2.63 -13.94 -19.67
C TRP A 128 -2.22 -12.48 -19.83
N GLN A 129 -3.18 -11.65 -20.23
CA GLN A 129 -3.14 -10.20 -20.11
C GLN A 129 -4.29 -9.81 -19.19
N GLU A 130 -3.98 -9.53 -17.92
CA GLU A 130 -4.99 -9.32 -16.88
C GLU A 130 -5.94 -10.54 -16.80
N ASP A 131 -7.25 -10.36 -16.99
CA ASP A 131 -8.26 -11.43 -16.99
C ASP A 131 -8.50 -12.08 -18.37
N VAL A 132 -7.76 -11.68 -19.40
CA VAL A 132 -7.92 -12.21 -20.77
C VAL A 132 -6.85 -13.26 -21.06
N SER A 133 -7.26 -14.51 -21.27
CA SER A 133 -6.37 -15.61 -21.67
C SER A 133 -6.36 -15.81 -23.19
N THR A 134 -5.18 -15.89 -23.79
CA THR A 134 -4.99 -16.24 -25.20
C THR A 134 -4.15 -17.52 -25.35
N ALA A 135 -4.41 -18.28 -26.42
CA ALA A 135 -3.63 -19.47 -26.77
C ALA A 135 -2.36 -19.14 -27.57
N THR A 136 -2.12 -17.87 -27.86
CA THR A 136 -0.96 -17.39 -28.62
C THR A 136 -0.46 -16.09 -28.01
N TRP A 137 0.85 -15.86 -28.18
CA TRP A 137 1.51 -14.60 -27.83
C TRP A 137 2.38 -14.17 -29.01
N SER A 138 2.09 -13.02 -29.61
CA SER A 138 2.87 -12.55 -30.76
C SER A 138 4.17 -11.87 -30.31
N ALA A 139 5.23 -12.03 -31.09
CA ALA A 139 6.52 -11.37 -30.84
C ALA A 139 6.44 -9.83 -30.84
N GLY A 140 5.41 -9.26 -31.48
CA GLY A 140 5.18 -7.82 -31.53
C GLY A 140 4.36 -7.26 -30.35
N THR A 141 3.83 -8.11 -29.48
CA THR A 141 3.07 -7.71 -28.30
C THR A 141 4.03 -7.32 -27.17
N ASP A 142 3.78 -6.19 -26.51
CA ASP A 142 4.62 -5.70 -25.41
C ASP A 142 4.71 -6.76 -24.29
N PRO A 143 5.90 -7.32 -23.99
CA PRO A 143 6.06 -8.35 -22.96
C PRO A 143 5.68 -7.88 -21.56
N ARG A 144 5.59 -6.56 -21.31
CA ARG A 144 5.12 -5.97 -20.04
C ARG A 144 3.64 -6.22 -19.76
N LEU A 145 2.86 -6.59 -20.78
CA LEU A 145 1.45 -6.94 -20.66
C LEU A 145 1.25 -8.41 -20.27
N LEU A 146 2.31 -9.23 -20.27
CA LEU A 146 2.24 -10.63 -19.90
C LEU A 146 2.16 -10.74 -18.37
N SER A 147 0.93 -10.94 -17.88
CA SER A 147 0.63 -11.06 -16.45
C SER A 147 0.83 -12.49 -15.91
N GLY A 148 0.76 -13.50 -16.78
CA GLY A 148 1.00 -14.88 -16.39
C GLY A 148 0.96 -15.87 -17.56
N VAL A 149 1.54 -17.06 -17.35
CA VAL A 149 1.50 -18.19 -18.28
C VAL A 149 1.00 -19.41 -17.54
N ASP A 150 -0.11 -19.98 -17.99
CA ASP A 150 -0.60 -21.27 -17.51
C ASP A 150 0.04 -22.38 -18.33
N VAL A 151 0.72 -23.29 -17.64
CA VAL A 151 1.33 -24.48 -18.21
C VAL A 151 0.53 -25.68 -17.73
N THR A 152 -0.05 -26.45 -18.66
CA THR A 152 -0.77 -27.68 -18.33
C THR A 152 -0.32 -28.83 -19.20
N PHE A 153 -0.01 -29.99 -18.61
CA PHE A 153 0.33 -31.19 -19.35
C PHE A 153 -0.20 -32.46 -18.68
N THR A 154 -0.51 -33.45 -19.50
CA THR A 154 -1.05 -34.75 -19.05
C THR A 154 -0.05 -35.85 -19.40
N LEU A 155 0.38 -36.59 -18.38
CA LEU A 155 1.20 -37.79 -18.51
C LEU A 155 0.32 -39.03 -18.54
N THR A 156 0.72 -40.04 -19.30
CA THR A 156 0.11 -41.39 -19.23
C THR A 156 1.11 -42.38 -18.67
N ALA A 157 0.76 -42.99 -17.54
CA ALA A 157 1.52 -44.09 -16.97
C ALA A 157 1.54 -45.30 -17.92
N PRO A 158 2.58 -46.17 -17.87
CA PRO A 158 2.61 -47.42 -18.64
C PRO A 158 1.37 -48.31 -18.45
N GLY A 159 0.69 -48.20 -17.30
CA GLY A 159 -0.58 -48.88 -16.98
C GLY A 159 -1.85 -48.20 -17.53
N GLY A 160 -1.74 -47.17 -18.36
CA GLY A 160 -2.87 -46.49 -19.02
C GLY A 160 -3.59 -45.44 -18.17
N THR A 161 -3.09 -45.12 -16.98
CA THR A 161 -3.67 -44.08 -16.11
C THR A 161 -3.09 -42.72 -16.47
N THR A 162 -3.95 -41.74 -16.78
CA THR A 162 -3.56 -40.36 -17.09
C THR A 162 -3.52 -39.50 -15.82
N ARG A 163 -2.56 -38.58 -15.75
CA ARG A 163 -2.47 -37.55 -14.69
C ARG A 163 -2.12 -36.20 -15.28
N THR A 164 -2.87 -35.17 -14.91
CA THR A 164 -2.67 -33.80 -15.39
C THR A 164 -1.96 -32.97 -14.33
N PHE A 165 -0.96 -32.21 -14.75
CA PHE A 165 -0.20 -31.26 -13.96
C PHE A 165 -0.45 -29.87 -14.54
N SER A 166 -0.75 -28.91 -13.69
CA SER A 166 -1.00 -27.52 -14.07
C SER A 166 -0.30 -26.57 -13.12
N ASN A 167 0.22 -25.46 -13.66
CA ASN A 167 0.78 -24.37 -12.88
C ASN A 167 0.59 -23.02 -13.60
N ARG A 168 0.33 -21.97 -12.82
CA ARG A 168 0.33 -20.58 -13.30
C ARG A 168 1.63 -19.92 -12.87
N ILE A 169 2.38 -19.41 -13.84
CA ILE A 169 3.69 -18.80 -13.59
C ILE A 169 3.65 -17.33 -13.98
N VAL A 170 4.11 -16.46 -13.08
CA VAL A 170 4.14 -15.01 -13.26
C VAL A 170 5.59 -14.58 -13.57
N PRO A 171 5.85 -13.90 -14.70
CA PRO A 171 7.18 -13.39 -15.03
C PRO A 171 7.59 -12.25 -14.09
N ARG A 172 8.88 -12.18 -13.72
CA ARG A 172 9.41 -11.16 -12.78
C ARG A 172 10.20 -10.05 -13.47
N ASN A 173 10.91 -10.38 -14.55
CA ASN A 173 11.87 -9.47 -15.20
C ASN A 173 11.31 -8.78 -16.44
N ASN A 174 10.01 -8.90 -16.72
CA ASN A 174 9.34 -8.25 -17.86
C ASN A 174 8.82 -6.84 -17.51
N GLU A 175 9.21 -6.27 -16.37
CA GLU A 175 8.74 -4.97 -15.84
C GLU A 175 7.20 -4.86 -15.65
N ASN A 176 6.47 -5.98 -15.68
CA ASN A 176 5.02 -6.15 -15.52
C ASN A 176 4.23 -4.86 -15.19
N ARG A 177 3.95 -4.02 -16.21
CA ARG A 177 3.33 -2.69 -16.06
C ARG A 177 1.80 -2.72 -16.18
N GLY A 178 1.18 -3.81 -16.62
CA GLY A 178 -0.20 -3.81 -17.10
C GLY A 178 -1.02 -5.06 -16.74
N GLY A 179 -1.22 -5.33 -15.46
CA GLY A 179 -2.29 -6.22 -15.05
C GLY A 179 -2.27 -6.70 -13.62
N ALA A 180 -3.43 -6.67 -12.95
CA ALA A 180 -3.68 -7.51 -11.79
C ALA A 180 -3.45 -8.98 -12.18
N LEU A 181 -3.04 -9.82 -11.22
CA LEU A 181 -3.06 -11.27 -11.43
C LEU A 181 -4.48 -11.67 -11.88
N PRO A 182 -4.62 -12.60 -12.85
CA PRO A 182 -5.95 -12.98 -13.31
C PRO A 182 -6.83 -13.43 -12.15
N GLU A 183 -8.03 -12.88 -12.02
CA GLU A 183 -9.02 -13.24 -10.98
C GLU A 183 -9.50 -14.70 -11.17
N ALA A 184 -9.35 -15.22 -12.39
CA ALA A 184 -9.56 -16.63 -12.71
C ALA A 184 -8.73 -17.51 -11.77
N VAL A 185 -9.41 -18.37 -11.01
CA VAL A 185 -8.78 -19.33 -10.09
C VAL A 185 -7.62 -20.04 -10.82
N PRO A 186 -6.39 -20.05 -10.26
CA PRO A 186 -5.28 -20.76 -10.87
C PRO A 186 -5.72 -22.20 -11.15
N PRO A 187 -5.30 -22.81 -12.28
CA PRO A 187 -5.65 -24.19 -12.57
C PRO A 187 -5.10 -25.07 -11.44
N SER A 188 -5.99 -25.43 -10.53
CA SER A 188 -5.72 -26.31 -9.40
C SER A 188 -6.16 -27.70 -9.81
N LEU A 189 -5.42 -28.72 -9.36
CA LEU A 189 -5.88 -30.11 -9.43
C LEU A 189 -7.32 -30.14 -8.90
N GLU A 190 -8.30 -30.47 -9.75
CA GLU A 190 -9.73 -30.32 -9.44
C GLU A 190 -10.03 -30.77 -8.00
N ARG A 191 -10.38 -29.79 -7.16
CA ARG A 191 -10.56 -29.91 -5.71
C ARG A 191 -11.88 -30.62 -5.37
N PHE A 192 -12.09 -31.84 -5.88
CA PHE A 192 -13.24 -32.69 -5.51
C PHE A 192 -12.85 -34.04 -4.86
N ASP A 193 -11.57 -34.22 -4.53
CA ASP A 193 -11.02 -35.53 -4.12
C ASP A 193 -10.59 -35.67 -2.66
N ILE A 194 -11.30 -35.08 -1.69
CA ILE A 194 -11.00 -35.31 -0.26
C ILE A 194 -12.15 -35.97 0.51
N CYS A 195 -11.83 -37.04 1.26
CA CYS A 195 -12.73 -37.63 2.25
C CYS A 195 -12.51 -36.94 3.61
N PHE A 196 -13.29 -35.91 3.94
CA PHE A 196 -13.10 -35.08 5.15
C PHE A 196 -12.86 -35.86 6.45
N VAL A 197 -13.75 -36.78 6.82
CA VAL A 197 -13.69 -37.50 8.11
C VAL A 197 -12.51 -38.48 8.13
N ALA A 198 -12.28 -39.20 7.03
CA ALA A 198 -11.16 -40.15 6.93
C ALA A 198 -9.81 -39.42 6.87
N THR A 199 -9.72 -38.27 6.20
CA THR A 199 -8.53 -37.41 6.19
C THR A 199 -8.27 -36.79 7.57
N ALA A 200 -9.30 -36.29 8.26
CA ALA A 200 -9.15 -35.76 9.62
C ALA A 200 -8.75 -36.85 10.62
N ALA A 201 -9.29 -38.07 10.47
CA ALA A 201 -8.95 -39.20 11.33
C ALA A 201 -7.57 -39.81 11.03
N SER A 202 -7.12 -39.81 9.78
CA SER A 202 -5.80 -40.31 9.42
C SER A 202 -4.71 -39.25 9.51
N GLY A 203 -5.07 -37.97 9.48
CA GLY A 203 -4.16 -36.81 9.44
C GLY A 203 -3.43 -36.64 8.12
N ASP A 204 -3.73 -37.45 7.11
CA ASP A 204 -3.06 -37.46 5.81
C ASP A 204 -4.06 -37.78 4.70
N THR A 205 -4.11 -36.95 3.66
CA THR A 205 -4.99 -37.15 2.49
C THR A 205 -4.58 -38.34 1.62
N SER A 206 -3.37 -38.85 1.78
CA SER A 206 -2.80 -39.98 1.04
C SER A 206 -2.78 -41.30 1.82
N HIS A 207 -3.38 -41.31 3.02
CA HIS A 207 -3.42 -42.51 3.87
C HIS A 207 -4.15 -43.69 3.15
N PRO A 208 -3.66 -44.95 3.23
CA PRO A 208 -4.22 -46.08 2.48
C PRO A 208 -5.73 -46.29 2.65
N VAL A 209 -6.23 -46.11 3.88
CA VAL A 209 -7.68 -46.14 4.21
C VAL A 209 -8.46 -45.09 3.43
N VAL A 210 -7.91 -43.89 3.28
CA VAL A 210 -8.53 -42.77 2.55
C VAL A 210 -8.55 -43.07 1.05
N VAL A 211 -7.47 -43.60 0.51
CA VAL A 211 -7.36 -43.98 -0.92
C VAL A 211 -8.39 -45.06 -1.28
N GLN A 212 -8.48 -46.13 -0.49
CA GLN A 212 -9.44 -47.22 -0.74
C GLN A 212 -10.90 -46.76 -0.68
N LEU A 213 -11.24 -45.85 0.22
CA LEU A 213 -12.59 -45.28 0.31
C LEU A 213 -12.91 -44.35 -0.86
N ARG A 214 -11.92 -43.59 -1.37
CA ARG A 214 -12.08 -42.77 -2.59
C ARG A 214 -12.31 -43.64 -3.81
N GLU A 215 -11.49 -44.67 -4.00
CA GLU A 215 -11.67 -45.60 -5.12
C GLU A 215 -13.04 -46.28 -5.11
N PHE A 216 -13.54 -46.66 -3.93
CA PHE A 216 -14.88 -47.22 -3.76
C PHE A 216 -15.99 -46.20 -4.08
N ARG A 217 -15.86 -44.96 -3.59
CA ARG A 217 -16.74 -43.84 -3.94
C ARG A 217 -16.83 -43.68 -5.46
N ASP A 218 -15.66 -43.61 -6.11
CA ASP A 218 -15.57 -43.22 -7.52
C ASP A 218 -16.01 -44.35 -8.46
N ARG A 219 -15.63 -45.59 -8.18
CA ARG A 219 -15.90 -46.72 -9.08
C ARG A 219 -17.23 -47.41 -8.84
N LEU A 220 -17.74 -47.43 -7.60
CA LEU A 220 -18.94 -48.19 -7.25
C LEU A 220 -20.10 -47.33 -6.74
N LEU A 221 -19.82 -46.21 -6.06
CA LEU A 221 -20.85 -45.44 -5.37
C LEU A 221 -21.44 -44.32 -6.24
N LEU A 222 -20.61 -43.60 -7.00
CA LEU A 222 -21.08 -42.51 -7.87
C LEU A 222 -21.78 -42.97 -9.15
N THR A 223 -21.71 -44.26 -9.48
CA THR A 223 -22.27 -44.84 -10.71
C THR A 223 -23.81 -44.88 -10.71
N TRP A 224 -24.47 -44.79 -9.55
CA TRP A 224 -25.93 -44.90 -9.42
C TRP A 224 -26.53 -43.79 -8.53
N GLY A 225 -27.83 -43.54 -8.67
CA GLY A 225 -28.50 -42.35 -8.11
C GLY A 225 -28.48 -42.26 -6.58
N GLY A 226 -28.69 -43.37 -5.87
CA GLY A 226 -28.66 -43.39 -4.40
C GLY A 226 -27.27 -43.19 -3.82
N GLY A 227 -26.21 -43.65 -4.50
CA GLY A 227 -24.85 -43.37 -4.07
C GLY A 227 -24.45 -41.90 -4.25
N ARG A 228 -24.91 -41.23 -5.32
CA ARG A 228 -24.75 -39.77 -5.47
C ARG A 228 -25.46 -38.98 -4.35
N MET A 229 -26.64 -39.44 -3.92
CA MET A 229 -27.36 -38.84 -2.78
C MET A 229 -26.60 -39.02 -1.46
N LEU A 230 -26.05 -40.21 -1.21
CA LEU A 230 -25.23 -40.50 -0.02
C LEU A 230 -23.98 -39.62 0.03
N VAL A 231 -23.28 -39.50 -1.11
CA VAL A 231 -22.10 -38.64 -1.22
C VAL A 231 -22.49 -37.19 -0.95
N ARG A 232 -23.59 -36.68 -1.51
CA ARG A 232 -24.05 -35.31 -1.23
C ARG A 232 -24.37 -35.07 0.25
N ALA A 233 -24.96 -36.05 0.93
CA ALA A 233 -25.18 -36.00 2.38
C ALA A 233 -23.85 -36.00 3.17
N TYR A 234 -22.88 -36.80 2.73
CA TYR A 234 -21.54 -36.81 3.33
C TYR A 234 -20.80 -35.48 3.14
N TYR A 235 -20.86 -34.85 1.97
CA TYR A 235 -20.20 -33.56 1.73
C TYR A 235 -20.87 -32.39 2.46
N THR A 236 -22.15 -32.52 2.84
CA THR A 236 -22.86 -31.48 3.62
C THR A 236 -22.63 -31.60 5.13
N VAL A 237 -22.45 -32.82 5.65
CA VAL A 237 -22.26 -33.07 7.09
C VAL A 237 -20.78 -33.27 7.46
N GLY A 238 -19.98 -33.82 6.54
CA GLY A 238 -18.60 -34.25 6.73
C GLY A 238 -17.63 -33.18 7.26
N PRO A 239 -17.68 -31.91 6.81
CA PRO A 239 -16.79 -30.87 7.34
C PRO A 239 -16.97 -30.64 8.85
N ARG A 240 -18.21 -30.60 9.34
CA ARG A 240 -18.50 -30.39 10.78
C ARG A 240 -18.02 -31.56 11.64
N LEU A 241 -18.12 -32.78 11.11
CA LEU A 241 -17.60 -33.97 11.80
C LEU A 241 -16.06 -34.00 11.79
N ALA A 242 -15.43 -33.53 10.72
CA ALA A 242 -13.98 -33.44 10.62
C ALA A 242 -13.40 -32.41 11.62
N ASP A 243 -14.07 -31.27 11.81
CA ASP A 243 -13.68 -30.26 12.80
C ASP A 243 -13.78 -30.80 14.24
N MET A 244 -14.82 -31.59 14.55
CA MET A 244 -14.98 -32.23 15.87
C MET A 244 -13.89 -33.27 16.18
N LEU A 245 -13.25 -33.83 15.16
CA LEU A 245 -12.12 -34.77 15.32
C LEU A 245 -10.78 -34.04 15.56
N GLN A 246 -10.65 -32.78 15.13
CA GLN A 246 -9.42 -32.01 15.30
C GLN A 246 -9.23 -31.62 16.77
N GLY A 247 -8.30 -32.29 17.46
CA GLY A 247 -7.95 -32.02 18.86
C GLY A 247 -8.15 -33.19 19.83
N HIS A 248 -8.70 -34.33 19.38
CA HIS A 248 -8.94 -35.51 20.23
C HIS A 248 -8.31 -36.80 19.67
N ASP A 249 -7.08 -37.11 20.08
CA ASP A 249 -6.31 -38.27 19.61
C ASP A 249 -6.99 -39.63 19.87
N THR A 250 -7.74 -39.76 20.96
CA THR A 250 -8.47 -40.99 21.31
C THR A 250 -9.66 -41.24 20.39
N VAL A 251 -10.38 -40.18 20.00
CA VAL A 251 -11.50 -40.26 19.06
C VAL A 251 -10.98 -40.56 17.65
N ARG A 252 -9.84 -39.95 17.29
CA ARG A 252 -9.14 -40.21 16.03
C ARG A 252 -8.75 -41.69 15.89
N ALA A 253 -8.15 -42.28 16.93
CA ALA A 253 -7.80 -43.69 16.96
C ALA A 253 -9.04 -44.61 16.88
N ALA A 254 -10.13 -44.26 17.56
CA ALA A 254 -11.39 -45.01 17.50
C ALA A 254 -12.02 -44.97 16.10
N VAL A 255 -12.04 -43.80 15.45
CA VAL A 255 -12.55 -43.64 14.09
C VAL A 255 -11.68 -44.42 13.09
N MET A 256 -10.35 -44.39 13.24
CA MET A 256 -9.46 -45.24 12.42
C MET A 256 -9.66 -46.74 12.68
N GLY A 257 -9.94 -47.15 13.91
CA GLY A 257 -10.28 -48.54 14.22
C GLY A 257 -11.54 -49.04 13.50
N ILE A 258 -12.51 -48.15 13.23
CA ILE A 258 -13.73 -48.45 12.48
C ILE A 258 -13.52 -48.35 10.97
N LEU A 259 -12.80 -47.33 10.50
CA LEU A 259 -12.61 -47.07 9.08
C LEU A 259 -11.67 -48.07 8.41
N THR A 260 -10.66 -48.58 9.12
CA THR A 260 -9.70 -49.55 8.55
C THR A 260 -10.36 -50.85 8.04
N PRO A 261 -11.18 -51.57 8.82
CA PRO A 261 -11.85 -52.77 8.32
C PRO A 261 -12.90 -52.45 7.23
N LEU A 262 -13.56 -51.29 7.31
CA LEU A 262 -14.50 -50.84 6.29
C LEU A 262 -13.80 -50.55 4.95
N ALA A 263 -12.67 -49.84 4.99
CA ALA A 263 -11.86 -49.54 3.82
C ALA A 263 -11.30 -50.82 3.18
N ALA A 264 -10.90 -51.81 3.98
CA ALA A 264 -10.48 -53.10 3.47
C ALA A 264 -11.62 -53.84 2.73
N LEU A 265 -12.84 -53.82 3.26
CA LEU A 265 -14.03 -54.37 2.59
C LEU A 265 -14.36 -53.62 1.30
N CYS A 266 -14.31 -52.29 1.33
CA CYS A 266 -14.49 -51.43 0.16
C CYS A 266 -13.44 -51.70 -0.93
N GLY A 267 -12.17 -51.83 -0.55
CA GLY A 267 -11.07 -52.19 -1.44
C GLY A 267 -11.25 -53.58 -2.06
N MET A 268 -11.71 -54.57 -1.28
CA MET A 268 -12.06 -55.90 -1.80
C MET A 268 -13.26 -55.86 -2.76
N ALA A 269 -14.27 -55.03 -2.48
CA ALA A 269 -15.41 -54.87 -3.38
C ALA A 269 -14.99 -54.28 -4.75
N VAL A 270 -14.04 -53.35 -4.76
CA VAL A 270 -13.53 -52.72 -5.99
C VAL A 270 -12.60 -53.65 -6.78
N HIS A 271 -11.65 -54.29 -6.10
CA HIS A 271 -10.55 -55.00 -6.77
C HIS A 271 -10.72 -56.52 -6.82
N ALA A 272 -11.60 -57.11 -5.99
CA ALA A 272 -11.81 -58.55 -5.89
C ALA A 272 -13.28 -58.93 -5.54
N PRO A 273 -14.29 -58.53 -6.34
CA PRO A 273 -15.71 -58.72 -6.00
C PRO A 273 -16.12 -60.19 -5.87
N ILE A 274 -15.49 -61.09 -6.63
CA ILE A 274 -15.74 -62.54 -6.56
C ILE A 274 -15.28 -63.10 -5.20
N ALA A 275 -14.12 -62.65 -4.69
CA ALA A 275 -13.60 -63.07 -3.39
C ALA A 275 -14.53 -62.65 -2.24
N LEU A 276 -15.03 -61.41 -2.28
CA LEU A 276 -16.02 -60.91 -1.33
C LEU A 276 -17.31 -61.76 -1.35
N GLY A 277 -17.81 -62.09 -2.55
CA GLY A 277 -18.96 -62.97 -2.73
C GLY A 277 -18.73 -64.38 -2.18
N THR A 278 -17.54 -64.96 -2.39
CA THR A 278 -17.22 -66.29 -1.83
C THR A 278 -17.12 -66.29 -0.31
N LEU A 279 -16.54 -65.24 0.30
CA LEU A 279 -16.48 -65.08 1.77
C LEU A 279 -17.88 -64.93 2.39
N PHE A 280 -18.76 -64.18 1.74
CA PHE A 280 -20.15 -64.03 2.17
C PHE A 280 -20.91 -65.36 2.09
N MET A 281 -20.79 -66.08 0.98
CA MET A 281 -21.39 -67.42 0.82
C MET A 281 -20.83 -68.41 1.85
N LEU A 282 -19.53 -68.35 2.15
CA LEU A 282 -18.92 -69.21 3.17
C LEU A 282 -19.45 -68.90 4.57
N SER A 283 -19.67 -67.62 4.89
CA SER A 283 -20.26 -67.19 6.16
C SER A 283 -21.71 -67.66 6.34
N LEU A 284 -22.49 -67.69 5.24
CA LEU A 284 -23.84 -68.23 5.22
C LEU A 284 -23.85 -69.76 5.39
N VAL A 285 -22.92 -70.46 4.73
CA VAL A 285 -22.78 -71.93 4.87
C VAL A 285 -22.33 -72.31 6.28
N LEU A 286 -21.38 -71.58 6.87
CA LEU A 286 -20.95 -71.73 8.27
C LEU A 286 -22.09 -71.42 9.25
N GLY A 287 -22.87 -70.38 9.00
CA GLY A 287 -24.06 -70.04 9.79
C GLY A 287 -25.15 -71.12 9.73
N HIS A 288 -25.40 -71.70 8.55
CA HIS A 288 -26.32 -72.83 8.39
C HIS A 288 -25.83 -74.11 9.06
N MET A 289 -24.53 -74.41 8.98
CA MET A 289 -23.91 -75.56 9.66
C MET A 289 -23.97 -75.41 11.19
N LEU A 290 -23.80 -74.20 11.72
CA LEU A 290 -23.91 -73.91 13.15
C LEU A 290 -25.38 -73.96 13.63
N GLY A 291 -26.33 -73.51 12.81
CA GLY A 291 -27.77 -73.60 13.07
C GLY A 291 -28.30 -75.03 13.10
N ALA A 292 -27.78 -75.91 12.23
CA ALA A 292 -28.12 -77.34 12.20
C ALA A 292 -27.59 -78.10 13.43
N ALA A 293 -26.46 -77.68 14.01
CA ALA A 293 -25.91 -78.27 15.24
C ALA A 293 -26.71 -77.90 16.50
N LEU A 294 -27.47 -76.78 16.47
CA LEU A 294 -28.22 -76.27 17.63
C LEU A 294 -29.68 -76.78 17.71
N HIS A 295 -30.25 -77.35 16.64
CA HIS A 295 -31.66 -77.80 16.59
C HIS A 295 -31.88 -79.31 16.84
N GLY A 296 -30.84 -80.08 17.18
CA GLY A 296 -30.92 -81.54 17.33
C GLY A 296 -31.04 -82.10 18.75
N GLY A 297 -31.28 -81.28 19.79
CA GLY A 297 -31.22 -81.77 21.18
C GLY A 297 -32.26 -81.19 22.13
N THR A 298 -33.36 -81.91 22.34
CA THR A 298 -34.26 -81.71 23.50
C THR A 298 -34.41 -83.00 24.32
N LEU A 299 -33.58 -83.06 25.37
CA LEU A 299 -33.75 -83.58 26.74
C LEU A 299 -34.84 -84.64 27.07
N HIS A 300 -34.41 -85.74 27.72
CA HIS A 300 -35.21 -86.36 28.80
C HIS A 300 -34.36 -86.85 29.99
N ARG A 301 -34.31 -85.97 31.00
CA ARG A 301 -34.58 -86.12 32.45
C ARG A 301 -34.03 -87.32 33.25
N GLU A 302 -33.25 -86.96 34.28
CA GLU A 302 -32.92 -87.73 35.48
C GLU A 302 -34.15 -88.32 36.20
N THR A 303 -33.93 -89.36 37.03
CA THR A 303 -34.53 -89.36 38.37
C THR A 303 -33.56 -89.85 39.45
N THR A 304 -33.33 -88.94 40.41
CA THR A 304 -33.20 -89.16 41.87
C THR A 304 -31.93 -89.89 42.41
N PRO A 305 -31.57 -89.77 43.71
CA PRO A 305 -32.38 -89.27 44.85
C PRO A 305 -31.68 -88.37 45.89
N LEU A 306 -32.50 -87.78 46.79
CA LEU A 306 -32.09 -87.21 48.07
C LEU A 306 -32.14 -88.27 49.19
N GLN A 307 -31.00 -88.44 49.84
CA GLN A 307 -30.68 -88.84 51.22
C GLN A 307 -31.65 -89.72 52.06
N THR A 308 -31.07 -90.76 52.66
CA THR A 308 -30.84 -90.79 54.13
C THR A 308 -29.72 -91.78 54.56
N ALA A 309 -28.84 -91.24 55.42
CA ALA A 309 -28.03 -91.84 56.50
C ALA A 309 -26.95 -92.93 56.27
N ALA A 310 -25.74 -92.54 56.72
CA ALA A 310 -24.79 -93.25 57.61
C ALA A 310 -23.51 -93.93 57.05
N ALA A 311 -22.38 -93.34 57.48
CA ALA A 311 -21.11 -93.91 57.96
C ALA A 311 -20.11 -94.66 57.02
N ASP A 312 -18.87 -94.13 57.07
CA ASP A 312 -17.54 -94.79 57.13
C ASP A 312 -16.55 -94.75 55.93
N ASN A 313 -15.58 -93.82 56.09
CA ASN A 313 -14.11 -93.91 56.05
C ASN A 313 -13.29 -94.66 54.96
N ASN A 314 -12.43 -93.84 54.32
CA ASN A 314 -10.97 -93.95 54.09
C ASN A 314 -10.31 -94.82 52.97
N SER A 315 -9.62 -94.06 52.08
CA SER A 315 -8.18 -94.16 51.72
C SER A 315 -7.69 -95.29 50.77
N PRO A 316 -6.47 -95.20 50.17
CA PRO A 316 -6.32 -94.92 48.74
C PRO A 316 -5.33 -95.91 48.05
N THR A 317 -4.81 -95.51 46.88
CA THR A 317 -3.53 -95.88 46.24
C THR A 317 -3.44 -96.92 45.10
N THR A 318 -2.64 -96.50 44.10
CA THR A 318 -1.61 -97.23 43.32
C THR A 318 -1.93 -98.06 42.07
N ALA A 319 -1.32 -97.59 40.96
CA ALA A 319 -0.29 -98.27 40.14
C ALA A 319 -0.65 -99.30 39.04
N ARG A 320 0.29 -99.34 38.06
CA ARG A 320 0.86 -100.53 37.37
C ARG A 320 0.14 -100.96 36.06
N HIS A 321 0.75 -100.85 34.86
CA HIS A 321 1.78 -101.69 34.18
C HIS A 321 1.18 -102.90 33.40
N LEU A 322 1.79 -103.19 32.22
CA LEU A 322 1.88 -104.49 31.49
C LEU A 322 0.73 -104.84 30.52
N SER A 323 1.04 -105.05 29.22
CA SER A 323 1.40 -106.34 28.55
C SER A 323 0.13 -107.13 28.17
N GLY A 324 -0.10 -107.74 27.00
CA GLY A 324 0.71 -108.26 25.89
C GLY A 324 0.03 -109.56 25.38
N ASN A 325 0.28 -109.96 24.12
CA ASN A 325 0.07 -111.31 23.52
C ASN A 325 -1.38 -111.79 23.19
N ASP A 326 -1.68 -112.62 22.16
CA ASP A 326 -0.84 -113.46 21.28
C ASP A 326 -1.59 -114.06 20.04
N THR A 327 -0.82 -114.36 18.98
CA THR A 327 -0.80 -115.54 18.05
C THR A 327 -1.92 -115.93 17.05
N GLY A 328 -1.49 -116.28 15.80
CA GLY A 328 -1.79 -117.62 15.21
C GLY A 328 -2.25 -117.82 13.74
N LYS A 329 -1.31 -118.24 12.84
CA LYS A 329 -1.39 -119.34 11.80
C LYS A 329 -2.37 -119.24 10.58
N SER A 330 -2.19 -119.83 9.38
CA SER A 330 -1.13 -120.61 8.64
C SER A 330 -1.58 -120.90 7.17
N ASP A 331 -0.60 -121.05 6.25
CA ASP A 331 -0.45 -121.89 5.02
C ASP A 331 -1.37 -121.89 3.76
N GLY A 332 -0.73 -122.02 2.59
CA GLY A 332 -1.34 -122.44 1.30
C GLY A 332 -0.59 -121.96 0.03
N THR A 333 0.27 -122.80 -0.57
CA THR A 333 1.13 -122.53 -1.76
C THR A 333 0.62 -123.20 -3.05
N CYS A 334 0.80 -122.58 -4.23
CA CYS A 334 1.06 -123.18 -5.58
C CYS A 334 1.02 -122.08 -6.69
N ILE A 335 2.14 -121.69 -7.32
CA ILE A 335 2.71 -122.12 -8.63
C ILE A 335 2.10 -121.47 -9.91
N ALA A 336 2.96 -120.66 -10.54
CA ALA A 336 3.16 -120.39 -11.98
C ALA A 336 2.25 -119.46 -12.83
N ARG A 337 2.96 -118.53 -13.51
CA ARG A 337 2.93 -118.11 -14.94
C ARG A 337 2.25 -116.80 -15.38
N HIS A 338 3.14 -115.89 -15.84
CA HIS A 338 3.17 -115.08 -17.07
C HIS A 338 2.35 -113.77 -17.26
N ASP A 339 3.12 -112.67 -17.23
CA ASP A 339 3.28 -111.59 -18.25
C ASP A 339 2.55 -110.21 -18.17
N PRO A 340 3.21 -109.13 -18.70
CA PRO A 340 3.39 -107.78 -18.10
C PRO A 340 2.38 -106.73 -18.69
N PRO A 341 2.46 -105.36 -18.56
CA PRO A 341 3.54 -104.43 -18.12
C PRO A 341 3.10 -103.17 -17.29
N ALA A 342 4.05 -102.26 -17.04
CA ALA A 342 3.93 -100.81 -16.78
C ALA A 342 3.27 -100.26 -15.48
N ALA A 343 3.95 -99.23 -14.95
CA ALA A 343 3.52 -98.18 -14.00
C ALA A 343 3.12 -98.57 -12.55
N ASP A 344 3.60 -97.74 -11.62
CA ASP A 344 2.81 -97.10 -10.54
C ASP A 344 3.22 -97.30 -9.05
N HIS A 345 3.03 -96.19 -8.31
CA HIS A 345 2.72 -96.00 -6.88
C HIS A 345 3.70 -96.31 -5.73
N GLY A 346 3.87 -95.32 -4.85
CA GLY A 346 3.16 -95.36 -3.56
C GLY A 346 3.94 -95.57 -2.25
N ARG A 347 4.12 -94.46 -1.52
CA ARG A 347 3.94 -94.26 -0.05
C ARG A 347 4.71 -95.12 0.96
N ASN A 348 5.58 -94.45 1.73
CA ASN A 348 5.72 -94.68 3.17
C ASN A 348 5.09 -93.50 3.94
N GLY A 349 4.08 -93.83 4.75
CA GLY A 349 3.30 -92.90 5.56
C GLY A 349 3.96 -92.60 6.89
N GLY A 350 4.19 -91.31 7.14
CA GLY A 350 4.59 -90.80 8.43
C GLY A 350 4.64 -89.29 8.40
N ARG A 351 3.47 -88.62 8.55
CA ARG A 351 3.31 -87.21 8.99
C ARG A 351 1.92 -86.69 8.64
N THR A 352 0.99 -86.67 9.61
CA THR A 352 -0.26 -85.88 9.48
C THR A 352 -0.88 -85.53 10.83
N ARG A 353 -0.09 -85.07 11.82
CA ARG A 353 -0.65 -84.38 13.01
C ARG A 353 0.02 -83.04 13.38
N GLY A 354 1.22 -82.73 12.85
CA GLY A 354 1.87 -81.43 13.07
C GLY A 354 1.89 -80.50 11.84
N ALA A 355 1.70 -81.01 10.63
CA ALA A 355 1.93 -80.25 9.40
C ALA A 355 0.87 -79.16 9.12
N VAL A 356 -0.39 -79.38 9.52
CA VAL A 356 -1.48 -78.42 9.24
C VAL A 356 -1.38 -77.18 10.13
N LEU A 357 -1.13 -77.37 11.44
CA LEU A 357 -0.99 -76.24 12.36
C LEU A 357 0.27 -75.41 12.04
N ILE A 358 1.37 -76.08 11.69
CA ILE A 358 2.61 -75.42 11.26
C ILE A 358 2.41 -74.69 9.93
N SER A 359 1.69 -75.28 8.96
CA SER A 359 1.36 -74.62 7.68
C SER A 359 0.54 -73.34 7.88
N VAL A 360 -0.45 -73.36 8.77
CA VAL A 360 -1.30 -72.19 9.07
C VAL A 360 -0.52 -71.12 9.84
N ILE A 361 0.30 -71.50 10.82
CA ILE A 361 1.15 -70.55 11.56
C ILE A 361 2.21 -69.94 10.63
N VAL A 362 2.86 -70.74 9.78
CA VAL A 362 3.87 -70.25 8.82
C VAL A 362 3.25 -69.30 7.81
N THR A 363 2.03 -69.59 7.31
CA THR A 363 1.33 -68.64 6.42
C THR A 363 0.96 -67.36 7.14
N ILE A 364 0.38 -67.42 8.35
CA ILE A 364 0.03 -66.23 9.14
C ILE A 364 1.28 -65.38 9.45
N VAL A 365 2.39 -66.00 9.84
CA VAL A 365 3.66 -65.31 10.12
C VAL A 365 4.25 -64.70 8.86
N ALA A 366 4.24 -65.41 7.72
CA ALA A 366 4.70 -64.86 6.45
C ALA A 366 3.86 -63.64 6.00
N PHE A 367 2.53 -63.69 6.16
CA PHE A 367 1.65 -62.56 5.86
C PHE A 367 1.84 -61.38 6.82
N SER A 368 2.12 -61.66 8.10
CA SER A 368 2.37 -60.61 9.11
C SER A 368 3.68 -59.86 8.83
N VAL A 369 4.74 -60.58 8.43
CA VAL A 369 6.04 -59.98 8.07
C VAL A 369 5.94 -59.13 6.80
N ILE A 370 5.18 -59.58 5.79
CA ILE A 370 4.98 -58.83 4.55
C ILE A 370 4.10 -57.59 4.79
N GLY A 371 3.03 -57.70 5.60
CA GLY A 371 2.20 -56.57 6.00
C GLY A 371 2.98 -55.52 6.80
N ALA A 372 3.86 -55.95 7.71
CA ALA A 372 4.73 -55.06 8.48
C ALA A 372 5.82 -54.39 7.62
N ALA A 373 6.27 -55.03 6.54
CA ALA A 373 7.25 -54.45 5.61
C ALA A 373 6.63 -53.42 4.64
N MET A 374 5.34 -53.57 4.29
CA MET A 374 4.64 -52.64 3.38
C MET A 374 4.33 -51.28 4.02
N VAL A 375 4.05 -51.24 5.34
CA VAL A 375 3.64 -50.00 6.03
C VAL A 375 4.75 -48.92 6.03
N PRO A 376 6.01 -49.19 6.44
CA PRO A 376 7.08 -48.19 6.44
C PRO A 376 7.45 -47.70 5.03
N MET A 377 7.34 -48.56 4.02
CA MET A 377 7.66 -48.24 2.63
C MET A 377 6.63 -47.33 1.96
N MET A 378 5.35 -47.40 2.35
CA MET A 378 4.30 -46.48 1.88
C MET A 378 4.36 -45.12 2.58
N THR A 379 4.75 -45.07 3.85
CA THR A 379 4.88 -43.82 4.62
C THR A 379 6.04 -42.95 4.16
N ALA A 380 7.16 -43.54 3.72
CA ALA A 380 8.33 -42.80 3.26
C ALA A 380 8.10 -42.02 1.95
N SER A 381 7.20 -42.50 1.08
CA SER A 381 6.91 -41.87 -0.22
C SER A 381 6.02 -40.63 -0.13
N THR A 382 5.19 -40.51 0.90
CA THR A 382 4.23 -39.40 1.06
C THR A 382 4.79 -38.24 1.89
N GLN A 383 5.79 -38.51 2.73
CA GLN A 383 6.44 -37.48 3.55
C GLN A 383 7.36 -36.55 2.74
N ASN A 384 8.05 -37.06 1.71
CA ASN A 384 8.98 -36.23 0.93
C ASN A 384 8.30 -35.16 0.06
N SER A 385 7.08 -35.41 -0.46
CA SER A 385 6.33 -34.40 -1.22
C SER A 385 5.68 -33.33 -0.34
N TYR A 386 5.37 -33.67 0.92
CA TYR A 386 4.79 -32.75 1.90
C TYR A 386 5.78 -31.64 2.31
N PHE A 387 7.05 -31.99 2.54
CA PHE A 387 8.06 -31.01 2.97
C PHE A 387 8.43 -29.99 1.87
N ALA A 388 8.40 -30.40 0.59
CA ALA A 388 8.68 -29.49 -0.53
C ALA A 388 7.59 -28.41 -0.67
N VAL A 389 6.32 -28.81 -0.69
CA VAL A 389 5.18 -27.89 -0.85
C VAL A 389 5.05 -26.93 0.35
N GLN A 390 5.35 -27.40 1.56
CA GLN A 390 5.36 -26.54 2.76
C GLN A 390 6.50 -25.51 2.74
N GLY A 391 7.65 -25.87 2.19
CA GLY A 391 8.79 -24.96 2.04
C GLY A 391 8.50 -23.79 1.10
N ASP A 392 7.74 -24.05 0.03
CA ASP A 392 7.31 -23.02 -0.93
C ASP A 392 6.19 -22.15 -0.35
N GLN A 393 5.20 -22.74 0.33
CA GLN A 393 4.15 -21.97 1.00
C GLN A 393 4.72 -21.03 2.06
N ALA A 394 5.67 -21.51 2.88
CA ALA A 394 6.34 -20.68 3.88
C ALA A 394 7.12 -19.52 3.22
N TYR A 395 7.72 -19.74 2.05
CA TYR A 395 8.42 -18.70 1.31
C TYR A 395 7.48 -17.60 0.80
N TYR A 396 6.36 -17.96 0.16
CA TYR A 396 5.40 -16.96 -0.35
C TYR A 396 4.71 -16.18 0.77
N LEU A 397 4.46 -16.82 1.92
CA LEU A 397 3.95 -16.13 3.11
C LEU A 397 4.99 -15.13 3.64
N ALA A 398 6.28 -15.47 3.63
CA ALA A 398 7.35 -14.54 3.99
C ALA A 398 7.44 -13.36 2.99
N GLU A 399 7.32 -13.61 1.68
CA GLU A 399 7.33 -12.56 0.65
C GLU A 399 6.17 -11.58 0.80
N SER A 400 4.98 -12.10 1.15
CA SER A 400 3.80 -11.27 1.47
C SER A 400 4.06 -10.31 2.64
N GLY A 401 4.86 -10.73 3.61
CA GLY A 401 5.25 -9.88 4.75
C GLY A 401 6.09 -8.66 4.36
N PHE A 402 6.97 -8.79 3.35
CA PHE A 402 7.74 -7.65 2.83
C PHE A 402 6.82 -6.60 2.19
N GLY A 403 5.91 -7.04 1.31
CA GLY A 403 4.94 -6.15 0.65
C GLY A 403 4.00 -5.46 1.64
N ALA A 404 3.53 -6.19 2.65
CA ALA A 404 2.74 -5.63 3.74
C ALA A 404 3.52 -4.57 4.54
N ALA A 405 4.77 -4.83 4.93
CA ALA A 405 5.59 -3.88 5.67
C ALA A 405 5.85 -2.58 4.86
N GLY A 406 6.18 -2.71 3.57
CA GLY A 406 6.42 -1.57 2.69
C GLY A 406 5.17 -0.70 2.48
N SER A 407 4.01 -1.33 2.27
CA SER A 407 2.74 -0.61 2.11
C SER A 407 2.29 0.08 3.41
N MET A 408 2.42 -0.57 4.56
CA MET A 408 2.12 0.04 5.86
C MET A 408 3.06 1.22 6.17
N PHE A 409 4.35 1.11 5.83
CA PHE A 409 5.32 2.19 5.99
C PHE A 409 5.03 3.39 5.09
N LEU A 410 4.57 3.16 3.86
CA LEU A 410 4.16 4.21 2.94
C LEU A 410 2.85 4.90 3.37
N ALA A 411 1.89 4.12 3.87
CA ALA A 411 0.60 4.61 4.34
C ALA A 411 0.67 5.40 5.66
N ALA A 412 1.72 5.22 6.45
CA ALA A 412 1.95 6.00 7.65
C ALA A 412 2.23 7.47 7.31
N GLY A 413 1.50 8.38 7.96
CA GLY A 413 1.44 9.81 7.63
C GLY A 413 2.76 10.55 7.83
N ASP A 414 3.05 10.96 9.07
CA ASP A 414 4.26 11.72 9.41
C ASP A 414 5.48 10.81 9.68
N GLU A 415 6.66 11.43 9.79
CA GLU A 415 7.93 10.72 10.03
C GLU A 415 7.98 10.02 11.40
N GLN A 416 7.33 10.57 12.42
CA GLN A 416 7.28 9.97 13.75
C GLN A 416 6.34 8.75 13.77
N ALA A 417 5.22 8.80 13.06
CA ALA A 417 4.28 7.71 12.87
C ALA A 417 4.96 6.53 12.15
N ARG A 418 5.80 6.80 11.15
CA ARG A 418 6.62 5.77 10.48
C ARG A 418 7.59 5.11 11.45
N LYS A 419 8.31 5.88 12.28
CA LYS A 419 9.22 5.35 13.31
C LYS A 419 8.47 4.52 14.36
N ASN A 420 7.34 5.00 14.86
CA ASN A 420 6.51 4.29 15.82
C ASN A 420 5.91 2.98 15.22
N LEU A 421 5.55 3.01 13.94
CA LEU A 421 5.06 1.83 13.22
C LEU A 421 6.15 0.75 13.15
N LEU A 422 7.40 1.10 12.84
CA LEU A 422 8.51 0.13 12.83
C LEU A 422 8.66 -0.59 14.17
N GLN A 423 8.56 0.15 15.29
CA GLN A 423 8.59 -0.45 16.62
C GLN A 423 7.39 -1.37 16.89
N THR A 424 6.22 -1.02 16.37
CA THR A 424 4.99 -1.83 16.54
C THR A 424 5.02 -3.09 15.67
N MET A 425 5.62 -3.01 14.48
CA MET A 425 5.76 -4.13 13.56
C MET A 425 6.80 -5.15 14.05
N ASP A 426 7.81 -4.73 14.79
CA ASP A 426 8.85 -5.62 15.30
C ASP A 426 8.30 -6.69 16.24
N GLY A 427 8.46 -7.97 15.87
CA GLY A 427 7.95 -9.12 16.61
C GLY A 427 6.46 -9.41 16.41
N SER A 428 5.74 -8.59 15.66
CA SER A 428 4.30 -8.78 15.40
C SER A 428 4.03 -9.91 14.40
N THR A 429 2.94 -10.64 14.62
CA THR A 429 2.50 -11.74 13.75
C THR A 429 1.15 -11.39 13.12
N TYR A 430 1.08 -11.45 11.79
CA TYR A 430 -0.10 -11.18 11.00
C TYR A 430 -0.67 -12.48 10.47
N THR A 431 -1.87 -12.83 10.90
CA THR A 431 -2.57 -14.06 10.51
C THR A 431 -3.51 -13.76 9.34
N PHE A 432 -3.45 -14.58 8.29
CA PHE A 432 -4.43 -14.50 7.20
C PHE A 432 -5.79 -15.04 7.65
N ALA A 433 -6.86 -14.54 7.01
CA ALA A 433 -8.21 -15.03 7.26
C ALA A 433 -8.34 -16.54 7.00
N ASN A 434 -9.29 -17.18 7.68
CA ASN A 434 -9.55 -18.63 7.55
C ASN A 434 -8.36 -19.53 7.89
N ASN A 435 -7.43 -19.06 8.72
CA ASN A 435 -6.28 -19.83 9.19
C ASN A 435 -5.37 -20.32 8.04
N ALA A 436 -5.23 -19.53 6.97
CA ALA A 436 -4.44 -19.87 5.77
C ALA A 436 -2.91 -19.78 5.98
N GLY A 437 -2.47 -19.46 7.20
CA GLY A 437 -1.08 -19.21 7.57
C GLY A 437 -0.91 -17.83 8.19
N ALA A 438 0.32 -17.50 8.55
CA ALA A 438 0.70 -16.20 9.09
C ALA A 438 2.07 -15.79 8.57
N PHE A 439 2.41 -14.52 8.70
CA PHE A 439 3.79 -14.07 8.64
C PHE A 439 4.13 -13.26 9.88
N ARG A 440 5.38 -13.35 10.33
CA ARG A 440 5.91 -12.59 11.45
C ARG A 440 6.99 -11.66 10.95
N LEU A 441 6.93 -10.39 11.36
CA LEU A 441 7.92 -9.38 10.98
C LEU A 441 8.92 -9.15 12.12
N GLY A 442 10.17 -8.92 11.76
CA GLY A 442 11.24 -8.44 12.65
C GLY A 442 11.96 -7.28 11.98
N ILE A 443 12.18 -6.20 12.73
CA ILE A 443 12.75 -4.95 12.20
C ILE A 443 14.09 -4.69 12.88
N GLU A 444 15.16 -4.61 12.08
CA GLU A 444 16.50 -4.21 12.54
C GLU A 444 16.95 -2.91 11.83
N PRO A 445 16.73 -1.72 12.40
CA PRO A 445 17.12 -0.44 11.80
C PRO A 445 18.57 -0.04 12.11
N TYR A 446 19.25 0.57 11.14
CA TYR A 446 20.65 1.04 11.24
C TYR A 446 20.78 2.57 11.45
N TRP A 447 19.69 3.24 11.79
CA TRP A 447 19.70 4.64 12.24
C TRP A 447 19.07 4.71 13.64
N PHE A 448 19.49 5.71 14.41
CA PHE A 448 19.13 5.81 15.82
C PHE A 448 18.61 7.19 16.15
N GLU A 449 17.93 7.34 17.28
CA GLU A 449 17.49 8.65 17.76
C GLU A 449 18.06 8.95 19.13
N ALA A 450 18.64 10.14 19.31
CA ALA A 450 19.21 10.56 20.58
C ALA A 450 18.14 10.66 21.68
N THR A 451 18.38 10.00 22.82
CA THR A 451 17.50 10.06 24.00
C THR A 451 18.14 10.82 25.15
N SER A 452 19.47 10.79 25.27
CA SER A 452 20.20 11.66 26.20
C SER A 452 21.66 11.79 25.79
N ASN A 453 22.28 12.92 26.15
CA ASN A 453 23.71 13.13 26.01
C ASN A 453 24.27 13.72 27.31
N THR A 454 25.27 13.07 27.89
CA THR A 454 25.93 13.53 29.13
C THR A 454 27.44 13.38 28.98
N GLY A 455 28.15 14.50 28.85
CA GLY A 455 29.60 14.51 28.58
C GLY A 455 29.91 13.84 27.24
N THR A 456 30.70 12.77 27.27
CA THR A 456 31.01 11.95 26.09
C THR A 456 30.02 10.80 25.86
N ARG A 457 29.06 10.59 26.75
CA ARG A 457 28.11 9.46 26.66
C ARG A 457 26.84 9.89 25.93
N LEU A 458 26.64 9.35 24.73
CA LEU A 458 25.44 9.52 23.92
C LEU A 458 24.59 8.25 23.98
N VAL A 459 23.37 8.36 24.49
CA VAL A 459 22.40 7.26 24.53
C VAL A 459 21.37 7.48 23.43
N THR A 460 21.14 6.45 22.63
CA THR A 460 20.18 6.48 21.52
C THR A 460 19.17 5.33 21.63
N ARG A 461 18.00 5.53 21.04
CA ARG A 461 16.96 4.51 20.89
C ARG A 461 16.90 3.99 19.45
N VAL A 462 16.50 2.73 19.32
CA VAL A 462 16.23 2.03 18.06
C VAL A 462 14.72 1.78 17.96
N TYR A 463 14.14 2.00 16.80
CA TYR A 463 12.72 1.74 16.51
C TYR A 463 12.51 0.31 15.99
N GLY A 464 12.75 -0.67 16.86
CA GLY A 464 12.79 -2.10 16.56
C GLY A 464 13.88 -2.76 17.38
N THR A 465 14.42 -3.87 16.89
CA THR A 465 15.52 -4.60 17.51
C THR A 465 16.86 -3.97 17.09
N ALA A 466 17.76 -3.74 18.05
CA ALA A 466 19.09 -3.19 17.75
C ALA A 466 19.89 -4.14 16.84
N PRO A 467 20.49 -3.65 15.73
CA PRO A 467 21.27 -4.50 14.84
C PRO A 467 22.53 -5.01 15.54
N THR A 468 23.05 -6.13 15.05
CA THR A 468 24.31 -6.72 15.55
C THR A 468 25.52 -5.88 15.12
N LEU A 469 25.82 -4.87 15.93
CA LEU A 469 26.96 -3.97 15.73
C LEU A 469 28.19 -4.50 16.47
N PRO A 470 29.41 -4.37 15.89
CA PRO A 470 30.62 -4.86 16.52
C PRO A 470 30.96 -4.00 17.76
N THR A 471 30.86 -4.59 18.95
CA THR A 471 31.15 -3.91 20.23
C THR A 471 32.62 -3.55 20.37
N ASN A 472 32.95 -2.49 21.12
CA ASN A 472 34.33 -1.99 21.31
C ASN A 472 35.04 -1.59 20.00
N THR A 473 34.28 -1.13 19.02
CA THR A 473 34.83 -0.55 17.79
C THR A 473 34.82 0.97 17.83
N THR A 474 35.79 1.56 17.16
CA THR A 474 35.79 2.98 16.83
C THR A 474 34.89 3.23 15.62
N GLY A 475 34.41 4.45 15.45
CA GLY A 475 33.66 4.83 14.26
C GLY A 475 33.32 6.31 14.25
N ARG A 476 32.50 6.71 13.28
CA ARG A 476 32.05 8.09 13.12
C ARG A 476 30.53 8.15 13.01
N LEU A 477 29.95 9.24 13.48
CA LEU A 477 28.51 9.51 13.49
C LEU A 477 28.23 10.85 12.84
N ARG A 478 27.09 10.94 12.16
CA ARG A 478 26.46 12.20 11.76
C ARG A 478 25.24 12.44 12.64
N ILE A 479 25.07 13.69 13.08
CA ILE A 479 23.92 14.13 13.87
C ILE A 479 22.98 14.95 12.99
N GLY A 480 21.74 14.48 12.84
CA GLY A 480 20.69 15.10 12.05
C GLY A 480 21.05 15.29 10.58
N ASN A 481 20.43 16.29 9.97
CA ASN A 481 20.65 16.65 8.56
C ASN A 481 21.83 17.62 8.35
N ALA A 482 22.44 18.12 9.42
CA ALA A 482 23.58 19.02 9.36
C ALA A 482 24.89 18.27 9.09
N ALA A 483 25.91 18.98 8.62
CA ALA A 483 27.28 18.48 8.46
C ALA A 483 28.03 18.42 9.81
N VAL A 484 27.38 17.88 10.84
CA VAL A 484 27.93 17.76 12.20
C VAL A 484 28.31 16.31 12.44
N PHE A 485 29.61 16.08 12.67
CA PHE A 485 30.19 14.75 12.81
C PHE A 485 30.94 14.59 14.12
N TYR A 486 30.81 13.42 14.74
CA TYR A 486 31.55 13.04 15.95
C TYR A 486 32.20 11.67 15.75
N THR A 487 33.38 11.47 16.32
CA THR A 487 33.99 10.13 16.41
C THR A 487 33.63 9.50 17.75
N TYR A 488 33.43 8.19 17.74
CA TYR A 488 33.23 7.39 18.94
C TYR A 488 34.35 6.35 19.08
N SER A 489 34.68 6.06 20.34
CA SER A 489 35.68 5.05 20.71
C SER A 489 35.05 3.71 21.10
N ASN A 490 33.75 3.70 21.39
CA ASN A 490 33.03 2.49 21.77
C ASN A 490 31.53 2.58 21.40
N ILE A 491 30.96 1.42 21.07
CA ILE A 491 29.53 1.20 20.86
C ILE A 491 29.06 0.00 21.69
N GLN A 492 27.93 0.17 22.37
CA GLN A 492 27.28 -0.87 23.17
C GLN A 492 25.79 -0.90 22.88
N ALA A 493 25.28 -2.04 22.41
CA ALA A 493 23.84 -2.26 22.20
C ALA A 493 23.26 -3.11 23.35
N SER A 494 22.09 -2.72 23.86
CA SER A 494 21.34 -3.47 24.87
C SER A 494 19.83 -3.24 24.66
N GLY A 495 19.09 -4.30 24.29
CA GLY A 495 17.68 -4.18 23.93
C GLY A 495 17.48 -3.19 22.78
N ASN A 496 16.62 -2.18 22.98
CA ASN A 496 16.32 -1.15 21.98
C ASN A 496 17.19 0.11 22.16
N THR A 497 18.27 0.02 22.95
CA THR A 497 19.14 1.16 23.27
C THR A 497 20.55 0.89 22.74
N VAL A 498 21.11 1.88 22.04
CA VAL A 498 22.51 1.87 21.62
C VAL A 498 23.21 3.03 22.31
N THR A 499 24.32 2.76 22.99
CA THR A 499 25.13 3.77 23.67
C THR A 499 26.45 3.95 22.94
N PHE A 500 26.76 5.18 22.56
CA PHE A 500 28.02 5.58 21.96
C PHE A 500 28.87 6.33 22.99
N THR A 501 30.15 5.99 23.07
CA THR A 501 31.15 6.77 23.82
C THR A 501 31.93 7.65 22.84
N LEU A 502 31.61 8.93 22.81
CA LEU A 502 32.23 9.93 21.95
C LEU A 502 33.66 10.24 22.43
N THR A 503 34.55 10.60 21.51
CA THR A 503 35.93 11.00 21.83
C THR A 503 36.03 12.41 22.40
N GLN A 504 35.00 13.23 22.17
CA GLN A 504 34.90 14.61 22.64
C GLN A 504 33.49 14.90 23.16
N THR A 505 33.38 15.83 24.10
CA THR A 505 32.07 16.29 24.61
C THR A 505 31.44 17.24 23.58
N PRO A 506 30.23 16.95 23.06
CA PRO A 506 29.54 17.84 22.13
C PRO A 506 29.25 19.21 22.77
N SER A 507 29.51 20.28 22.03
CA SER A 507 29.21 21.67 22.43
C SER A 507 28.59 22.42 21.25
N PRO A 508 27.28 22.75 21.28
CA PRO A 508 26.31 22.43 22.34
C PRO A 508 26.01 20.91 22.47
N PRO A 509 25.42 20.47 23.60
CA PRO A 509 24.94 19.09 23.75
C PRO A 509 24.01 18.67 22.61
N ILE A 510 24.02 17.38 22.27
CA ILE A 510 23.12 16.82 21.24
C ILE A 510 21.70 16.76 21.82
N ASP A 511 20.75 17.41 21.14
CA ASP A 511 19.34 17.45 21.53
C ASP A 511 18.68 16.07 21.49
N THR A 512 17.74 15.85 22.41
CA THR A 512 16.88 14.67 22.41
C THR A 512 15.95 14.71 21.20
N GLY A 513 15.77 13.58 20.50
CA GLY A 513 15.01 13.48 19.25
C GLY A 513 15.84 13.65 17.98
N ALA A 514 17.13 13.98 18.08
CA ALA A 514 18.01 14.08 16.93
C ALA A 514 18.32 12.71 16.31
N ASP A 515 18.15 12.57 15.00
CA ASP A 515 18.51 11.35 14.26
C ASP A 515 20.03 11.20 14.13
N ILE A 516 20.52 9.98 14.28
CA ILE A 516 21.93 9.62 14.34
C ILE A 516 22.21 8.60 13.25
N PHE A 517 23.18 8.92 12.39
CA PHE A 517 23.57 8.09 11.25
C PHE A 517 25.03 7.65 11.37
N LEU A 518 25.32 6.44 10.90
CA LEU A 518 26.67 5.90 10.85
C LEU A 518 27.45 6.54 9.69
N SER A 519 28.69 6.93 9.94
CA SER A 519 29.53 7.63 8.96
C SER A 519 30.96 7.09 8.95
N ALA A 520 31.66 7.30 7.83
CA ALA A 520 33.03 6.87 7.61
C ALA A 520 33.77 7.83 6.68
N THR A 521 35.07 7.99 6.91
CA THR A 521 35.97 8.72 6.01
C THR A 521 36.44 7.82 4.88
N PRO A 522 36.49 8.28 3.61
CA PRO A 522 37.02 7.51 2.50
C PRO A 522 38.56 7.53 2.51
N THR A 523 39.14 6.48 1.94
CA THR A 523 40.58 6.42 1.56
C THR A 523 40.74 6.61 0.05
N SER A 524 39.71 6.28 -0.74
CA SER A 524 39.67 6.54 -2.18
C SER A 524 39.61 8.05 -2.47
N THR A 525 40.24 8.48 -3.57
CA THR A 525 40.26 9.88 -4.04
C THR A 525 39.24 10.16 -5.13
N SER A 526 38.82 9.14 -5.89
CA SER A 526 37.70 9.23 -6.82
C SER A 526 37.00 7.88 -6.99
N VAL A 527 35.74 7.89 -7.38
CA VAL A 527 34.94 6.69 -7.68
C VAL A 527 34.15 6.92 -8.96
N GLY A 528 34.31 6.01 -9.94
CA GLY A 528 33.53 5.98 -11.18
C GLY A 528 32.30 5.09 -11.06
N ASN A 529 31.45 5.08 -12.09
CA ASN A 529 30.21 4.28 -12.08
C ASN A 529 30.53 2.79 -12.04
N ASN A 530 29.87 2.04 -11.15
CA ASN A 530 30.17 0.64 -10.83
C ASN A 530 31.61 0.42 -10.30
N GLY A 531 32.25 1.49 -9.83
CA GLY A 531 33.57 1.44 -9.21
C GLY A 531 33.50 1.06 -7.72
N ASP A 532 34.68 0.81 -7.15
CA ASP A 532 34.81 0.43 -5.74
C ASP A 532 35.23 1.62 -4.88
N LEU A 533 34.57 1.78 -3.72
CA LEU A 533 34.86 2.82 -2.75
C LEU A 533 35.50 2.21 -1.49
N THR A 534 36.75 2.53 -1.22
CA THR A 534 37.46 2.07 -0.02
C THR A 534 37.29 3.08 1.11
N LEU A 535 36.78 2.62 2.26
CA LEU A 535 36.61 3.39 3.48
C LEU A 535 37.79 3.17 4.44
N ASN A 536 37.96 4.07 5.40
CA ASN A 536 38.88 3.87 6.52
C ASN A 536 38.44 2.63 7.33
N SER A 537 39.38 1.71 7.53
CA SER A 537 39.14 0.43 8.22
C SER A 537 38.65 0.62 9.66
N ALA A 538 39.02 1.72 10.32
CA ALA A 538 38.56 2.06 11.66
C ALA A 538 37.09 2.48 11.74
N HIS A 539 36.45 2.81 10.61
CA HIS A 539 35.07 3.33 10.56
C HIS A 539 34.11 2.41 9.77
N ALA A 540 34.62 1.56 8.88
CA ALA A 540 33.83 0.74 7.95
C ALA A 540 33.10 -0.45 8.60
N ALA A 541 33.41 -0.77 9.86
CA ALA A 541 32.87 -1.96 10.54
C ALA A 541 31.36 -1.83 10.85
N ALA A 542 30.85 -0.62 11.02
CA ALA A 542 29.46 -0.36 11.38
C ALA A 542 28.49 -0.38 10.18
N PHE A 543 28.99 -0.36 8.94
CA PHE A 543 28.17 -0.38 7.73
C PHE A 543 27.59 -1.79 7.48
N PRO A 544 26.38 -1.91 6.90
CA PRO A 544 25.80 -3.20 6.56
C PRO A 544 26.60 -3.90 5.44
N ASN A 545 26.54 -5.23 5.40
CA ASN A 545 27.33 -6.02 4.44
C ASN A 545 26.80 -5.96 3.01
N VAL A 546 25.52 -5.63 2.80
CA VAL A 546 24.86 -5.61 1.49
C VAL A 546 23.85 -4.47 1.39
N ASN A 547 23.69 -3.95 0.17
CA ASN A 547 22.64 -2.99 -0.21
C ASN A 547 22.56 -1.70 0.64
N GLY A 548 23.67 -1.21 1.17
CA GLY A 548 23.64 0.04 1.94
C GLY A 548 23.55 1.26 1.02
N MET A 549 22.68 2.21 1.36
CA MET A 549 22.58 3.49 0.69
C MET A 549 23.36 4.54 1.49
N PHE A 550 24.14 5.36 0.80
CA PHE A 550 24.94 6.40 1.44
C PHE A 550 24.90 7.71 0.65
N THR A 551 25.24 8.79 1.33
CA THR A 551 25.54 10.08 0.72
C THR A 551 26.93 10.53 1.13
N VAL A 552 27.52 11.43 0.33
CA VAL A 552 28.83 12.00 0.62
C VAL A 552 28.67 13.48 0.97
N ARG A 553 29.24 13.89 2.10
CA ARG A 553 29.23 15.27 2.60
C ARG A 553 30.66 15.75 2.87
N GLY A 554 30.93 17.04 2.74
CA GLY A 554 32.26 17.60 2.99
C GLY A 554 33.33 17.26 1.93
N GLY A 555 34.44 17.99 1.95
CA GLY A 555 35.50 17.92 0.94
C GLY A 555 35.14 18.61 -0.39
N PRO A 556 35.80 18.28 -1.52
CA PRO A 556 35.57 18.91 -2.83
C PRO A 556 34.25 18.47 -3.52
N VAL A 557 33.36 17.81 -2.81
CA VAL A 557 32.12 17.24 -3.35
C VAL A 557 31.08 18.35 -3.51
N ALA A 558 30.74 18.71 -4.75
CA ALA A 558 29.78 19.77 -5.08
C ALA A 558 28.37 19.53 -4.50
N ASN A 559 28.00 18.26 -4.27
CA ASN A 559 26.63 17.85 -3.98
C ASN A 559 26.31 17.73 -2.49
N ASN A 560 27.28 17.90 -1.57
CA ASN A 560 27.16 17.92 -0.11
C ASN A 560 25.92 17.21 0.51
N GLY A 561 25.76 15.90 0.25
CA GLY A 561 24.67 15.09 0.80
C GLY A 561 23.34 15.09 0.02
N ARG A 562 23.29 15.65 -1.19
CA ARG A 562 22.09 15.74 -2.06
C ARG A 562 21.91 14.54 -2.98
N ILE A 563 22.99 13.89 -3.37
CA ILE A 563 22.96 12.68 -4.22
C ILE A 563 23.16 11.45 -3.35
N ALA A 564 22.33 10.43 -3.57
CA ALA A 564 22.43 9.16 -2.88
C ALA A 564 23.03 8.10 -3.82
N TYR A 565 23.89 7.28 -3.25
CA TYR A 565 24.54 6.16 -3.91
C TYR A 565 24.20 4.87 -3.17
N VAL A 566 24.24 3.75 -3.86
CA VAL A 566 24.03 2.42 -3.30
C VAL A 566 25.20 1.52 -3.70
N TYR A 567 25.61 0.63 -2.80
CA TYR A 567 26.61 -0.40 -3.09
C TYR A 567 25.98 -1.79 -3.04
N ARG A 568 26.48 -2.73 -3.85
CA ARG A 568 25.97 -4.10 -3.86
C ARG A 568 26.42 -4.88 -2.63
N ARG A 569 27.73 -4.87 -2.35
CA ARG A 569 28.34 -5.64 -1.26
C ARG A 569 29.50 -4.89 -0.61
N LYS A 570 29.71 -5.11 0.67
CA LYS A 570 30.89 -4.68 1.41
C LYS A 570 31.82 -5.88 1.63
N ASN A 571 33.09 -5.71 1.28
CA ASN A 571 34.15 -6.68 1.48
C ASN A 571 35.25 -6.04 2.33
N GLY A 572 35.30 -6.40 3.62
CA GLY A 572 36.15 -5.70 4.59
C GLY A 572 35.76 -4.23 4.74
N ASN A 573 36.63 -3.33 4.26
CA ASN A 573 36.45 -1.87 4.24
C ASN A 573 36.14 -1.31 2.83
N THR A 574 35.97 -2.16 1.82
CA THR A 574 35.65 -1.74 0.46
C THR A 574 34.17 -1.96 0.17
N LEU A 575 33.50 -0.93 -0.33
CA LEU A 575 32.16 -0.98 -0.90
C LEU A 575 32.30 -1.27 -2.39
N GLU A 576 31.86 -2.45 -2.82
CA GLU A 576 31.95 -2.92 -4.20
C GLU A 576 30.69 -2.52 -4.99
N ASP A 577 30.90 -2.17 -6.27
CA ASP A 577 29.82 -1.89 -7.24
C ASP A 577 28.91 -0.72 -6.77
N VAL A 578 29.52 0.46 -6.65
CA VAL A 578 28.83 1.70 -6.30
C VAL A 578 28.09 2.26 -7.52
N ARG A 579 26.79 2.49 -7.36
CA ARG A 579 25.91 3.04 -8.40
C ARG A 579 24.99 4.13 -7.84
N LEU A 580 24.41 4.92 -8.74
CA LEU A 580 23.37 5.89 -8.36
C LEU A 580 22.09 5.17 -7.92
N VAL A 581 21.38 5.78 -6.98
CA VAL A 581 20.02 5.37 -6.66
C VAL A 581 19.09 5.76 -7.80
N GLU A 582 18.26 4.83 -8.25
CA GLU A 582 17.28 5.08 -9.32
C GLU A 582 16.23 6.11 -8.90
N GLY A 583 15.69 6.86 -9.87
CA GLY A 583 14.60 7.82 -9.63
C GLY A 583 15.03 9.21 -9.12
N GLN A 584 16.33 9.49 -9.03
CA GLN A 584 16.83 10.82 -8.61
C GLN A 584 16.94 11.85 -9.75
N GLY A 585 16.80 11.44 -11.01
CA GLY A 585 16.91 12.34 -12.18
C GLY A 585 18.30 12.92 -12.42
N VAL A 586 19.34 12.36 -11.79
CA VAL A 586 20.74 12.80 -11.91
C VAL A 586 21.53 11.80 -12.76
N THR A 587 22.37 12.31 -13.66
CA THR A 587 23.33 11.49 -14.42
C THR A 587 24.60 11.26 -13.62
N TRP A 588 25.25 10.10 -13.80
CA TRP A 588 26.49 9.79 -13.09
C TRP A 588 27.57 10.84 -13.39
N SER A 589 28.16 11.37 -12.33
CA SER A 589 29.40 12.14 -12.36
C SER A 589 30.37 11.51 -11.36
N ASP A 590 31.65 11.45 -11.73
CA ASP A 590 32.66 10.82 -10.89
C ASP A 590 32.74 11.49 -9.53
N ILE A 591 32.66 10.67 -8.48
CA ILE A 591 32.63 11.14 -7.10
C ILE A 591 34.05 11.57 -6.74
N SER A 592 34.30 12.87 -6.58
CA SER A 592 35.60 13.39 -6.13
C SER A 592 35.67 13.40 -4.61
N LEU A 593 36.61 12.67 -4.01
CA LEU A 593 36.71 12.45 -2.57
C LEU A 593 38.02 12.98 -1.99
N SER A 594 37.99 13.38 -0.72
CA SER A 594 39.18 13.77 0.03
C SER A 594 39.13 13.21 1.46
N SER A 595 40.20 13.37 2.24
CA SER A 595 40.21 13.04 3.66
C SER A 595 39.22 13.88 4.50
N ALA A 596 38.73 15.00 3.96
CA ALA A 596 37.67 15.83 4.55
C ALA A 596 36.24 15.41 4.12
N SER A 597 36.12 14.41 3.24
CA SER A 597 34.83 13.86 2.83
C SER A 597 34.31 12.84 3.83
N ASP A 598 33.00 12.81 3.99
CA ASP A 598 32.28 11.97 4.94
C ASP A 598 31.21 11.17 4.20
N VAL A 599 31.45 9.85 4.13
CA VAL A 599 30.54 8.86 3.55
C VAL A 599 29.60 8.42 4.66
N THR A 600 28.33 8.78 4.55
CA THR A 600 27.34 8.53 5.61
C THR A 600 26.27 7.58 5.12
N LEU A 601 26.06 6.50 5.87
CA LEU A 601 24.96 5.57 5.67
C LEU A 601 23.64 6.29 5.96
N GLU A 602 22.74 6.32 4.99
CA GLU A 602 21.40 6.86 5.18
C GLU A 602 20.47 5.80 5.79
N SER A 603 19.22 6.15 6.04
CA SER A 603 18.24 5.25 6.65
C SER A 603 18.21 3.90 5.92
N TYR A 604 18.42 2.82 6.69
CA TYR A 604 18.53 1.45 6.20
C TYR A 604 17.98 0.51 7.26
N LEU A 605 17.21 -0.50 6.87
CA LEU A 605 16.72 -1.55 7.76
C LEU A 605 16.98 -2.94 7.17
N ARG A 606 17.13 -3.93 8.05
CA ARG A 606 16.96 -5.34 7.69
C ARG A 606 15.58 -5.78 8.17
N LEU A 607 14.76 -6.22 7.23
CA LEU A 607 13.42 -6.71 7.47
C LEU A 607 13.44 -8.23 7.45
N HIS A 608 13.24 -8.83 8.61
CA HIS A 608 13.04 -10.25 8.77
C HIS A 608 11.57 -10.56 8.54
N SER A 609 11.26 -11.39 7.55
CA SER A 609 9.91 -11.88 7.31
C SER A 609 9.90 -13.40 7.45
N THR A 610 9.19 -13.90 8.46
CA THR A 610 9.04 -15.34 8.72
C THR A 610 7.65 -15.79 8.29
N GLY A 611 7.55 -16.56 7.22
CA GLY A 611 6.29 -17.20 6.80
C GLY A 611 6.01 -18.46 7.61
N ILE A 612 4.80 -18.58 8.13
CA ILE A 612 4.33 -19.65 9.02
C ILE A 612 3.08 -20.28 8.37
N PRO A 613 3.22 -21.37 7.60
CA PRO A 613 2.08 -22.08 7.02
C PRO A 613 1.28 -22.81 8.12
N ALA A 614 -0.01 -23.05 7.88
CA ALA A 614 -0.89 -23.70 8.85
C ALA A 614 -0.44 -25.14 9.15
N GLY A 615 0.14 -25.35 10.34
CA GLY A 615 0.66 -26.66 10.78
C GLY A 615 1.95 -27.12 10.11
N GLY A 616 2.67 -26.22 9.40
CA GLY A 616 3.94 -26.54 8.72
C GLY A 616 5.16 -25.85 9.34
N MET A 617 6.33 -26.11 8.77
CA MET A 617 7.59 -25.52 9.22
C MET A 617 7.72 -24.06 8.77
N ALA A 618 8.12 -23.18 9.69
CA ALA A 618 8.33 -21.77 9.39
C ALA A 618 9.61 -21.56 8.57
N ARG A 619 9.59 -20.56 7.66
CA ARG A 619 10.76 -20.15 6.88
C ARG A 619 10.96 -18.65 7.01
N GLU A 620 12.18 -18.24 7.34
CA GLU A 620 12.58 -16.83 7.38
C GLU A 620 13.24 -16.42 6.05
N VAL A 621 12.95 -15.20 5.63
CA VAL A 621 13.59 -14.48 4.53
C VAL A 621 14.02 -13.12 5.04
N ILE A 622 15.26 -12.71 4.76
CA ILE A 622 15.79 -11.43 5.23
C ILE A 622 15.91 -10.48 4.04
N TYR A 623 15.25 -9.32 4.14
CA TYR A 623 15.30 -8.26 3.13
C TYR A 623 16.21 -7.13 3.62
N ASN A 624 17.22 -6.79 2.83
CA ASN A 624 18.15 -5.71 3.11
C ASN A 624 17.69 -4.45 2.36
N VAL A 625 17.07 -3.52 3.09
CA VAL A 625 16.24 -2.46 2.53
C VAL A 625 16.83 -1.08 2.86
N PRO A 626 17.42 -0.39 1.88
CA PRO A 626 17.66 1.03 2.00
C PRO A 626 16.33 1.80 1.98
N ILE A 627 16.20 2.81 2.84
CA ILE A 627 15.04 3.68 2.94
C ILE A 627 15.43 5.02 2.32
N GLY A 628 14.96 5.22 1.09
CA GLY A 628 15.34 6.35 0.26
C GLY A 628 14.66 7.64 0.65
N TRP A 629 15.37 8.77 0.57
CA TRP A 629 14.76 10.07 0.31
C TRP A 629 14.63 10.18 -1.20
N ILE A 630 13.43 10.34 -1.74
CA ILE A 630 13.33 10.85 -3.10
C ILE A 630 13.32 12.39 -3.06
N LEU A 631 14.50 12.98 -2.83
CA LEU A 631 14.73 14.41 -3.03
C LEU A 631 14.41 14.71 -4.49
N GLY A 632 13.40 15.52 -4.76
CA GLY A 632 13.07 15.83 -6.14
C GLY A 632 12.74 14.60 -6.99
N GLY A 633 12.21 13.52 -6.40
CA GLY A 633 11.79 12.33 -7.15
C GLY A 633 10.62 11.58 -6.54
N GLY A 634 9.84 12.23 -5.67
CA GLY A 634 8.51 11.73 -5.32
C GLY A 634 7.47 12.30 -6.26
N SER A 635 6.27 11.72 -6.25
CA SER A 635 5.08 12.45 -6.67
C SER A 635 4.87 13.64 -5.72
N PHE A 636 4.29 14.72 -6.21
CA PHE A 636 3.85 15.82 -5.33
C PHE A 636 2.70 15.32 -4.45
N SER A 637 2.76 15.60 -3.16
CA SER A 637 1.63 15.46 -2.23
C SER A 637 1.22 16.82 -1.70
N LYS A 638 -0.09 17.01 -1.50
CA LYS A 638 -0.61 18.18 -0.79
C LYS A 638 -0.42 17.99 0.70
N GLU A 639 0.48 18.77 1.27
CA GLU A 639 0.71 18.83 2.71
C GLU A 639 -0.16 19.93 3.32
N GLN A 640 -0.74 19.64 4.49
CA GLN A 640 -1.66 20.53 5.18
C GLN A 640 -1.17 20.80 6.61
N TYR A 641 -1.45 22.01 7.08
CA TYR A 641 -1.32 22.44 8.46
C TYR A 641 -2.59 23.18 8.86
N GLN A 642 -3.02 22.94 10.10
CA GLN A 642 -4.14 23.64 10.71
C GLN A 642 -3.77 24.04 12.14
N ASP A 643 -4.30 25.17 12.57
CA ASP A 643 -4.10 25.74 13.90
C ASP A 643 -5.44 26.29 14.42
N ASN A 644 -5.94 25.71 15.51
CA ASN A 644 -7.15 26.16 16.22
C ASN A 644 -6.80 27.19 17.33
N PHE A 645 -5.59 27.76 17.28
CA PHE A 645 -5.07 28.71 18.26
C PHE A 645 -5.10 28.20 19.71
N ALA A 646 -4.89 26.91 19.92
CA ALA A 646 -4.67 26.36 21.26
C ALA A 646 -3.35 26.87 21.90
N SER A 647 -2.35 27.21 21.08
CA SER A 647 -1.10 27.83 21.52
C SER A 647 -0.49 28.71 20.42
N LEU A 648 0.36 29.68 20.80
CA LEU A 648 1.09 30.52 19.85
C LEU A 648 2.52 30.01 19.54
N ALA A 649 2.82 28.73 19.80
CA ALA A 649 4.17 28.17 19.65
C ALA A 649 4.72 28.20 18.20
N ASN A 650 3.81 28.19 17.22
CA ASN A 650 4.12 28.22 15.78
C ASN A 650 3.99 29.64 15.19
N TRP A 651 3.90 30.65 16.03
CA TRP A 651 3.80 32.06 15.66
C TRP A 651 4.97 32.84 16.24
N PHE A 652 5.41 33.90 15.55
CA PHE A 652 6.46 34.77 16.08
C PHE A 652 5.88 35.65 17.19
N THR A 653 6.09 35.24 18.44
CA THR A 653 5.70 35.97 19.65
C THR A 653 6.95 36.57 20.29
N GLY A 654 7.13 37.89 20.23
CA GLY A 654 8.38 38.52 20.68
C GLY A 654 8.58 39.97 20.25
N ASP A 655 9.85 40.36 20.07
CA ASP A 655 10.29 41.71 19.73
C ASP A 655 9.94 42.12 18.28
N SER A 656 9.77 43.42 18.08
CA SER A 656 9.56 44.13 16.81
C SER A 656 10.55 43.76 15.70
N SER A 657 11.76 43.30 16.07
CA SER A 657 12.79 42.79 15.15
C SER A 657 12.37 41.53 14.35
N GLN A 658 11.30 40.84 14.77
CA GLN A 658 10.71 39.69 14.07
C GLN A 658 9.48 40.05 13.22
N GLY A 659 9.20 41.34 12.98
CA GLY A 659 8.04 41.80 12.20
C GLY A 659 6.72 41.79 12.98
N HIS A 660 6.77 41.59 14.30
CA HIS A 660 5.62 41.67 15.19
C HIS A 660 5.23 43.14 15.44
N LEU A 661 3.97 43.49 15.20
CA LEU A 661 3.40 44.81 15.52
C LEU A 661 2.14 44.63 16.37
N GLY A 662 1.98 45.43 17.42
CA GLY A 662 0.85 45.31 18.34
C GLY A 662 1.00 44.15 19.33
N THR A 663 -0.09 43.78 20.02
CA THR A 663 -0.12 42.68 20.99
C THR A 663 -1.30 41.74 20.76
N HIS A 664 -1.08 40.45 20.96
CA HIS A 664 -2.06 39.40 20.68
C HIS A 664 -2.18 38.45 21.87
N ALA A 665 -3.38 37.95 22.16
CA ALA A 665 -3.62 37.01 23.24
C ALA A 665 -4.68 35.99 22.87
N LEU A 666 -4.60 34.78 23.45
CA LEU A 666 -5.63 33.77 23.29
C LEU A 666 -6.80 34.06 24.23
N SER A 667 -8.03 34.10 23.71
CA SER A 667 -9.24 34.38 24.47
C SER A 667 -10.44 33.67 23.85
N GLY A 668 -11.13 32.83 24.62
CA GLY A 668 -12.34 32.13 24.16
C GLY A 668 -12.09 31.09 23.06
N GLY A 669 -10.89 30.47 23.06
CA GLY A 669 -10.49 29.50 22.04
C GLY A 669 -10.23 30.12 20.67
N ALA A 670 -9.79 31.38 20.63
CA ALA A 670 -9.45 32.11 19.42
C ALA A 670 -8.33 33.11 19.72
N LEU A 671 -7.63 33.58 18.69
CA LEU A 671 -6.65 34.65 18.78
C LEU A 671 -7.35 36.01 18.80
N ARG A 672 -7.21 36.77 19.89
CA ARG A 672 -7.69 38.14 20.03
C ARG A 672 -6.57 39.15 19.81
N VAL A 673 -6.84 40.20 19.05
CA VAL A 673 -5.98 41.39 18.98
C VAL A 673 -6.20 42.24 20.24
N THR A 674 -5.14 42.49 21.02
CA THR A 674 -5.23 43.18 22.32
C THR A 674 -4.63 44.59 22.31
N GLY A 675 -3.78 44.92 21.34
CA GLY A 675 -3.15 46.23 21.23
C GLY A 675 -2.73 46.53 19.80
N MET A 676 -2.87 47.79 19.41
CA MET A 676 -2.44 48.31 18.11
C MET A 676 -1.18 49.16 18.27
N GLN A 677 -0.37 49.27 17.23
CA GLN A 677 0.83 50.10 17.21
C GLN A 677 0.86 50.98 15.95
N THR A 678 1.33 52.22 16.07
CA THR A 678 1.49 53.12 14.92
C THR A 678 2.60 52.58 14.01
N ALA A 679 2.30 52.43 12.72
CA ALA A 679 3.30 52.06 11.72
C ALA A 679 4.24 53.26 11.46
N ALA A 680 5.44 53.21 12.06
CA ALA A 680 6.59 54.11 11.91
C ALA A 680 6.31 55.52 11.33
N THR A 681 6.13 56.50 12.21
CA THR A 681 6.40 57.92 11.93
C THR A 681 7.33 58.46 13.00
N SER A 682 8.46 59.05 12.62
CA SER A 682 9.41 59.67 13.55
C SER A 682 9.10 61.16 13.72
N GLY A 683 9.37 61.70 14.93
CA GLY A 683 9.17 63.11 15.25
C GLY A 683 7.75 63.48 15.71
N PHE A 684 7.43 64.77 15.71
CA PHE A 684 6.16 65.31 16.23
C PHE A 684 4.90 64.76 15.52
N GLY A 685 5.04 64.32 14.26
CA GLY A 685 3.96 63.64 13.52
C GLY A 685 3.60 62.26 14.09
N GLY A 686 4.58 61.52 14.64
CA GLY A 686 4.32 60.27 15.36
C GLY A 686 3.69 60.48 16.72
N PHE A 687 4.03 61.58 17.41
CA PHE A 687 3.34 61.99 18.64
C PHE A 687 1.88 62.36 18.38
N LEU A 688 1.59 63.13 17.31
CA LEU A 688 0.22 63.46 16.92
C LEU A 688 -0.59 62.23 16.50
N SER A 689 -0.02 61.33 15.68
CA SER A 689 -0.66 60.07 15.26
C SER A 689 -0.92 59.12 16.44
N TRP A 690 -0.04 59.12 17.45
CA TRP A 690 -0.27 58.42 18.71
C TRP A 690 -1.38 59.06 19.55
N LEU A 691 -1.49 60.40 19.57
CA LEU A 691 -2.53 61.14 20.28
C LEU A 691 -3.90 61.07 19.59
N SER A 692 -3.94 60.96 18.25
CA SER A 692 -5.15 60.90 17.43
C SER A 692 -5.63 59.48 17.12
N GLY A 693 -4.75 58.47 17.26
CA GLY A 693 -5.05 57.07 16.90
C GLY A 693 -4.97 56.76 15.40
N ASP A 694 -4.38 57.65 14.60
CA ASP A 694 -4.31 57.51 13.14
C ASP A 694 -3.26 56.47 12.70
N ASN A 695 -3.53 55.75 11.61
CA ASN A 695 -2.62 54.78 10.98
C ASN A 695 -2.05 53.69 11.93
N GLN A 696 -2.92 53.12 12.76
CA GLN A 696 -2.60 52.03 13.67
C GLN A 696 -2.69 50.66 12.97
N TRP A 697 -1.74 49.78 13.26
CA TRP A 697 -1.64 48.42 12.71
C TRP A 697 -1.32 47.39 13.80
N SER A 698 -1.76 46.15 13.60
CA SER A 698 -1.31 44.98 14.36
C SER A 698 -1.03 43.85 13.39
N SER A 699 0.11 43.18 13.52
CA SER A 699 0.49 42.04 12.68
C SER A 699 1.17 40.92 13.47
N LEU A 700 0.79 39.68 13.20
CA LEU A 700 1.38 38.48 13.80
C LEU A 700 1.82 37.50 12.70
N PHE A 701 3.13 37.31 12.55
CA PHE A 701 3.69 36.44 11.52
C PHE A 701 3.66 34.96 11.94
N PHE A 702 3.31 34.11 10.98
CA PHE A 702 3.32 32.65 11.10
C PHE A 702 4.72 32.10 10.86
N ASN A 703 5.18 31.22 11.76
CA ASN A 703 6.49 30.58 11.66
C ASN A 703 6.38 29.22 10.97
N TRP A 704 6.23 29.24 9.65
CA TRP A 704 6.13 28.04 8.81
C TRP A 704 7.37 27.13 8.91
N GLY A 705 8.54 27.67 9.27
CA GLY A 705 9.78 26.90 9.45
C GLY A 705 9.73 25.85 10.58
N ARG A 706 8.75 25.94 11.48
CA ARG A 706 8.50 24.97 12.57
C ARG A 706 7.48 23.89 12.22
N THR A 707 6.95 23.90 11.00
CA THR A 707 5.83 23.05 10.59
C THR A 707 6.21 22.10 9.47
N ASN A 708 5.37 21.10 9.21
CA ASN A 708 5.50 20.18 8.07
C ASN A 708 5.28 20.88 6.71
N VAL A 709 4.59 22.02 6.70
CA VAL A 709 4.30 22.85 5.51
C VAL A 709 5.37 23.92 5.29
N ASN A 710 6.52 23.53 4.75
CA ASN A 710 7.65 24.44 4.57
C ASN A 710 7.58 25.18 3.22
N LEU A 711 7.35 26.50 3.25
CA LEU A 711 7.27 27.35 2.05
C LEU A 711 8.59 27.39 1.24
N ALA A 712 9.73 27.37 1.91
CA ALA A 712 11.03 27.34 1.23
C ALA A 712 11.23 26.05 0.44
N ARG A 713 10.76 24.93 0.99
CA ARG A 713 10.79 23.64 0.31
C ARG A 713 9.85 23.63 -0.90
N GLY A 714 8.61 24.10 -0.77
CA GLY A 714 7.67 24.18 -1.89
C GLY A 714 8.19 25.07 -3.03
N TRP A 715 8.87 26.17 -2.69
CA TRP A 715 9.56 27.03 -3.65
C TRP A 715 10.68 26.30 -4.39
N ALA A 716 11.55 25.57 -3.68
CA ALA A 716 12.62 24.81 -4.30
C ALA A 716 12.10 23.65 -5.17
N ASP A 717 11.09 22.91 -4.69
CA ASP A 717 10.51 21.75 -5.37
C ASP A 717 9.86 22.12 -6.72
N THR A 718 9.43 23.38 -6.88
CA THR A 718 8.77 23.89 -8.09
C THR A 718 9.67 24.74 -9.00
N TYR A 719 11.00 24.73 -8.76
CA TYR A 719 12.01 25.56 -9.44
C TYR A 719 11.75 27.07 -9.33
N GLY A 720 11.42 27.48 -8.11
CA GLY A 720 11.40 28.87 -7.73
C GLY A 720 10.02 29.50 -7.86
N ASN A 721 8.95 28.71 -7.75
CA ASN A 721 7.58 29.19 -7.80
C ASN A 721 6.91 29.00 -6.43
N SER A 722 6.02 29.89 -6.02
CA SER A 722 5.37 29.76 -4.72
C SER A 722 3.86 29.74 -4.88
N SER A 723 3.27 28.56 -4.68
CA SER A 723 1.84 28.30 -4.79
C SER A 723 1.32 27.62 -3.52
N TYR A 724 0.27 28.17 -2.93
CA TYR A 724 -0.34 27.67 -1.69
C TYR A 724 -1.76 28.21 -1.49
N ASP A 725 -2.53 27.47 -0.70
CA ASP A 725 -3.87 27.84 -0.25
C ASP A 725 -3.83 28.19 1.24
N LEU A 726 -4.51 29.27 1.60
CA LEU A 726 -4.58 29.78 2.96
C LEU A 726 -6.02 30.04 3.35
N GLN A 727 -6.41 29.65 4.56
CA GLN A 727 -7.73 29.98 5.10
C GLN A 727 -7.65 30.43 6.55
N PHE A 728 -8.61 31.26 6.94
CA PHE A 728 -8.78 31.73 8.31
C PHE A 728 -10.24 32.11 8.57
N LYS A 729 -10.67 32.01 9.82
CA LYS A 729 -11.98 32.48 10.28
C LYS A 729 -11.83 33.74 11.09
N VAL A 730 -12.79 34.66 10.94
CA VAL A 730 -12.76 35.96 11.62
C VAL A 730 -14.05 36.21 12.38
N ASN A 731 -13.95 36.80 13.56
CA ASN A 731 -15.08 37.43 14.22
C ASN A 731 -14.73 38.86 14.60
N VAL A 732 -15.67 39.78 14.43
CA VAL A 732 -15.49 41.21 14.73
C VAL A 732 -16.56 41.66 15.71
N ASN A 733 -16.14 42.19 16.87
CA ASN A 733 -17.06 42.86 17.77
C ASN A 733 -17.46 44.23 17.19
N GLN A 734 -18.67 44.31 16.65
CA GLN A 734 -19.19 45.51 15.95
C GLN A 734 -20.06 46.42 16.84
N ASP A 735 -20.13 46.13 18.15
CA ASP A 735 -20.93 46.91 19.10
C ASP A 735 -20.16 48.13 19.62
N SER A 736 -18.83 48.00 19.75
CA SER A 736 -17.94 49.07 20.20
C SER A 736 -17.41 49.96 19.05
N GLY A 737 -17.73 49.63 17.80
CA GLY A 737 -17.33 50.37 16.61
C GLY A 737 -17.70 49.60 15.34
N LYS A 738 -18.21 50.32 14.33
CA LYS A 738 -18.76 49.68 13.11
C LYS A 738 -17.78 49.63 11.94
N ALA A 739 -16.74 50.46 11.93
CA ALA A 739 -15.64 50.37 10.97
C ALA A 739 -14.74 49.19 11.34
N PHE A 740 -14.12 48.56 10.36
CA PHE A 740 -13.16 47.48 10.60
C PHE A 740 -12.25 47.28 9.40
N PHE A 741 -11.01 46.88 9.64
CA PHE A 741 -10.06 46.44 8.62
C PHE A 741 -9.22 45.31 9.21
N GLY A 742 -9.40 44.09 8.70
CA GLY A 742 -8.65 42.95 9.19
C GLY A 742 -8.75 41.71 8.33
N GLY A 743 -7.70 40.92 8.35
CA GLY A 743 -7.56 39.72 7.52
C GLY A 743 -6.15 39.15 7.57
N LEU A 744 -5.63 38.80 6.40
CA LEU A 744 -4.38 38.05 6.28
C LEU A 744 -3.48 38.63 5.19
N LEU A 745 -2.21 38.85 5.54
CA LEU A 745 -1.11 39.03 4.62
C LEU A 745 -0.66 37.64 4.16
N PHE A 746 -1.05 37.24 2.95
CA PHE A 746 -0.75 35.90 2.43
C PHE A 746 0.62 35.80 1.78
N ARG A 747 1.24 36.93 1.44
CA ARG A 747 2.63 36.99 0.96
C ARG A 747 3.26 38.27 1.47
N GLY A 748 4.34 38.17 2.25
CA GLY A 748 5.12 39.29 2.74
C GLY A 748 6.61 39.06 2.50
N ARG A 749 7.38 40.09 2.18
CA ARG A 749 8.83 40.02 2.05
C ARG A 749 9.47 41.32 2.48
N ASN A 750 10.71 41.24 2.96
CA ASN A 750 11.50 42.44 3.17
C ASN A 750 11.96 42.96 1.79
N SER A 751 11.76 44.26 1.52
CA SER A 751 12.16 44.92 0.28
C SER A 751 13.68 45.16 0.17
N GLY A 752 14.45 44.86 1.23
CA GLY A 752 15.88 45.14 1.34
C GLY A 752 16.20 46.49 1.98
N SER A 753 15.20 47.26 2.41
CA SER A 753 15.34 48.60 3.01
C SER A 753 14.51 48.78 4.30
N ASP A 754 14.43 47.75 5.14
CA ASP A 754 13.61 47.68 6.36
C ASP A 754 12.10 47.94 6.14
N ASP A 755 11.60 47.73 4.91
CA ASP A 755 10.18 47.88 4.58
C ASP A 755 9.56 46.53 4.17
N LEU A 756 8.27 46.40 4.47
CA LEU A 756 7.48 45.21 4.20
C LEU A 756 6.73 45.38 2.88
N ASP A 757 7.13 44.61 1.88
CA ASP A 757 6.39 44.42 0.64
C ASP A 757 5.45 43.22 0.81
N GLY A 758 4.21 43.28 0.32
CA GLY A 758 3.32 42.14 0.41
C GLY A 758 1.94 42.29 -0.21
N TYR A 759 1.23 41.17 -0.31
CA TYR A 759 -0.18 41.12 -0.60
C TYR A 759 -0.98 40.76 0.64
N GLY A 760 -2.13 41.40 0.78
CA GLY A 760 -3.09 41.06 1.81
C GLY A 760 -4.52 41.04 1.31
N ILE A 761 -5.34 40.29 2.04
CA ILE A 761 -6.77 40.20 1.86
C ILE A 761 -7.43 40.58 3.19
N SER A 762 -8.45 41.43 3.15
CA SER A 762 -9.11 41.89 4.37
C SER A 762 -10.62 42.00 4.18
N PHE A 763 -11.35 41.74 5.26
CA PHE A 763 -12.69 42.29 5.44
C PHE A 763 -12.54 43.76 5.83
N VAL A 764 -13.24 44.63 5.11
CA VAL A 764 -13.13 46.07 5.27
C VAL A 764 -14.49 46.73 5.40
N ARG A 765 -14.52 47.77 6.21
CA ARG A 765 -15.62 48.72 6.33
C ARG A 765 -15.08 50.06 6.76
N PHE A 766 -15.21 51.05 5.87
CA PHE A 766 -14.65 52.38 6.08
C PHE A 766 -15.65 53.33 6.73
N ARG A 767 -15.14 54.40 7.32
CA ARG A 767 -15.90 55.46 7.98
C ARG A 767 -15.52 56.81 7.39
N GLN A 768 -16.50 57.69 7.23
CA GLN A 768 -16.30 59.12 7.08
C GLN A 768 -16.99 59.85 8.22
N ARG A 769 -16.47 61.02 8.56
CA ARG A 769 -16.97 61.85 9.66
C ARG A 769 -17.40 63.21 9.13
N ARG A 770 -18.39 63.81 9.77
CA ARG A 770 -18.66 65.24 9.67
C ARG A 770 -18.96 65.77 11.06
N THR A 771 -18.77 67.07 11.26
CA THR A 771 -18.96 67.70 12.57
C THR A 771 -19.93 68.85 12.42
N TRP A 772 -20.56 69.28 13.51
CA TRP A 772 -21.45 70.44 13.44
C TRP A 772 -20.78 71.72 12.88
N LEU A 773 -19.47 71.90 13.08
CA LEU A 773 -18.69 73.02 12.53
C LEU A 773 -18.31 72.87 11.06
N ASN A 774 -18.34 71.64 10.54
CA ASN A 774 -17.99 71.31 9.16
C ASN A 774 -18.98 70.26 8.63
N ASP A 775 -19.98 70.76 7.91
CA ASP A 775 -21.10 69.99 7.34
C ASP A 775 -20.68 69.07 6.18
N ARG A 776 -19.41 69.13 5.75
CA ARG A 776 -18.87 68.24 4.73
C ARG A 776 -18.29 66.98 5.35
N TRP A 777 -18.55 65.86 4.69
CA TRP A 777 -17.88 64.60 5.03
C TRP A 777 -16.37 64.73 4.82
N TYR A 778 -15.59 64.13 5.71
CA TYR A 778 -14.15 64.02 5.59
C TYR A 778 -13.70 62.61 5.98
N TRP A 779 -12.55 62.20 5.45
CA TRP A 779 -11.95 60.92 5.80
C TRP A 779 -11.13 61.07 7.08
N PRO A 780 -11.48 60.37 8.17
CA PRO A 780 -10.54 60.19 9.28
C PRO A 780 -9.35 59.38 8.77
N ASN A 781 -8.12 59.69 9.21
CA ASN A 781 -6.90 58.97 8.82
C ASN A 781 -6.79 57.59 9.51
N ASP A 782 -7.93 56.90 9.64
CA ASP A 782 -8.10 55.59 10.27
C ASP A 782 -7.25 54.53 9.54
N VAL A 783 -7.19 54.61 8.20
CA VAL A 783 -6.39 53.73 7.32
C VAL A 783 -5.67 54.57 6.26
N PRO A 784 -4.57 54.07 5.65
CA PRO A 784 -3.92 54.74 4.55
C PRO A 784 -4.89 55.09 3.41
N SER A 785 -4.90 56.35 3.00
CA SER A 785 -5.83 56.89 1.99
C SER A 785 -5.78 56.16 0.64
N SER A 786 -4.62 55.62 0.27
CA SER A 786 -4.43 54.85 -0.96
C SER A 786 -5.03 53.43 -0.93
N LEU A 787 -5.47 52.95 0.24
CA LEU A 787 -6.26 51.72 0.38
C LEU A 787 -7.75 51.96 0.21
N VAL A 788 -8.21 53.21 0.28
CA VAL A 788 -9.63 53.55 0.18
C VAL A 788 -9.98 53.79 -1.30
N PRO A 789 -10.83 52.93 -1.92
CA PRO A 789 -11.26 53.13 -3.29
C PRO A 789 -11.99 54.47 -3.43
N GLY A 790 -11.60 55.26 -4.42
CA GLY A 790 -12.24 56.56 -4.71
C GLY A 790 -11.82 57.74 -3.82
N TYR A 791 -10.84 57.57 -2.92
CA TYR A 791 -10.40 58.63 -1.99
C TYR A 791 -10.07 59.99 -2.66
N ASN A 792 -9.39 59.98 -3.81
CA ASN A 792 -8.99 61.18 -4.57
C ASN A 792 -9.88 61.47 -5.80
N ALA A 793 -10.96 60.72 -6.02
CA ALA A 793 -11.68 60.72 -7.29
C ALA A 793 -12.69 61.88 -7.45
N THR A 794 -12.97 62.65 -6.40
CA THR A 794 -13.90 63.80 -6.47
C THR A 794 -13.40 64.99 -5.63
N PRO A 795 -13.55 66.24 -6.11
CA PRO A 795 -13.35 67.44 -5.30
C PRO A 795 -14.35 67.58 -4.13
N ASN A 796 -15.41 66.75 -4.14
CA ASN A 796 -16.46 66.75 -3.12
C ASN A 796 -16.44 65.44 -2.30
N PRO A 797 -15.94 65.46 -1.06
CA PRO A 797 -15.86 64.27 -0.21
C PRO A 797 -17.24 63.69 0.20
N ASP A 798 -18.33 64.42 -0.05
CA ASP A 798 -19.71 63.99 0.22
C ASP A 798 -20.15 62.81 -0.66
N VAL A 799 -19.47 62.53 -1.77
CA VAL A 799 -19.78 61.40 -2.66
C VAL A 799 -19.28 60.05 -2.10
N GLY A 800 -18.40 60.05 -1.09
CA GLY A 800 -17.98 58.84 -0.32
C GLY A 800 -17.17 57.79 -1.08
N GLY A 801 -17.21 57.79 -2.41
CA GLY A 801 -16.54 56.79 -3.25
C GLY A 801 -17.40 55.53 -3.47
N PRO A 802 -16.92 54.56 -4.28
CA PRO A 802 -17.75 53.48 -4.84
C PRO A 802 -18.22 52.41 -3.83
N LEU A 803 -17.75 52.48 -2.58
CA LEU A 803 -18.17 51.60 -1.47
C LEU A 803 -19.26 52.24 -0.60
N PHE A 804 -19.58 53.51 -0.83
CA PHE A 804 -20.69 54.22 -0.20
C PHE A 804 -21.87 54.23 -1.18
N GLY A 805 -23.08 54.34 -0.64
CA GLY A 805 -24.27 54.50 -1.46
C GLY A 805 -24.30 55.88 -2.12
N ASP A 806 -24.91 55.96 -3.30
CA ASP A 806 -25.05 57.20 -4.09
C ASP A 806 -25.92 58.28 -3.39
N ASN A 807 -26.61 57.92 -2.30
CA ASN A 807 -27.38 58.80 -1.43
C ASN A 807 -27.12 58.46 0.07
N GLU A 808 -27.25 59.44 0.95
CA GLU A 808 -27.02 59.31 2.40
C GLU A 808 -27.95 58.27 3.06
N ASP A 809 -29.20 58.14 2.59
CA ASP A 809 -30.18 57.16 3.09
C ASP A 809 -29.76 55.70 2.91
N LEU A 810 -28.79 55.44 2.04
CA LEU A 810 -28.24 54.10 1.78
C LEU A 810 -27.04 53.77 2.68
N ASN A 811 -26.53 54.74 3.43
CA ASN A 811 -25.39 54.57 4.31
C ASN A 811 -25.86 54.49 5.77
N GLN A 812 -25.17 53.66 6.57
CA GLN A 812 -25.42 53.67 8.00
C GLN A 812 -24.82 54.94 8.60
N ILE A 813 -25.65 55.82 9.15
CA ILE A 813 -25.22 57.01 9.88
C ILE A 813 -25.41 56.76 11.39
N VAL A 814 -24.41 57.16 12.18
CA VAL A 814 -24.41 57.08 13.63
C VAL A 814 -24.00 58.43 14.17
N ASP A 815 -24.82 58.95 15.08
CA ASP A 815 -24.59 60.23 15.72
C ASP A 815 -23.91 60.01 17.07
N GLU A 816 -22.79 60.70 17.29
CA GLU A 816 -21.97 60.61 18.49
C GLU A 816 -21.82 62.01 19.13
N GLY A 817 -21.98 62.08 20.45
CA GLY A 817 -21.69 63.29 21.22
C GLY A 817 -22.91 64.13 21.65
N TRP A 818 -22.62 65.23 22.34
CA TRP A 818 -23.61 66.20 22.84
C TRP A 818 -23.32 67.55 22.16
N TRP A 819 -24.36 68.26 21.73
CA TRP A 819 -24.42 69.70 21.35
C TRP A 819 -23.21 70.29 20.57
N ILE A 820 -22.12 70.67 21.23
CA ILE A 820 -20.93 71.33 20.62
C ILE A 820 -19.84 70.34 20.16
N PHE A 821 -19.91 69.09 20.60
CA PHE A 821 -19.04 67.98 20.16
C PHE A 821 -19.82 66.97 19.32
N TYR A 822 -20.88 67.44 18.65
CA TYR A 822 -21.70 66.61 17.79
C TYR A 822 -20.91 66.18 16.55
N GLU A 823 -20.72 64.88 16.42
CA GLU A 823 -20.01 64.22 15.31
C GLU A 823 -20.93 63.16 14.71
N GLU A 824 -21.06 63.17 13.38
CA GLU A 824 -21.78 62.14 12.65
C GLU A 824 -20.79 61.27 11.90
N SER A 825 -20.96 59.96 12.00
CA SER A 825 -20.15 58.98 11.31
C SER A 825 -21.01 58.20 10.33
N ARG A 826 -20.66 58.25 9.03
CA ARG A 826 -21.25 57.36 8.03
C ARG A 826 -20.31 56.21 7.70
N TYR A 827 -20.89 55.02 7.52
CA TYR A 827 -20.12 53.80 7.26
C TYR A 827 -20.38 53.26 5.85
N SER A 828 -19.32 52.77 5.22
CA SER A 828 -19.40 52.08 3.94
C SER A 828 -20.13 50.74 4.08
N TRP A 829 -20.46 50.17 2.92
CA TRP A 829 -20.85 48.78 2.83
C TRP A 829 -19.67 47.89 3.27
N PRO A 830 -19.91 46.77 3.97
CA PRO A 830 -18.87 45.77 4.20
C PRO A 830 -18.36 45.25 2.85
N ALA A 831 -17.06 45.01 2.76
CA ALA A 831 -16.44 44.50 1.54
C ALA A 831 -15.31 43.52 1.84
N ILE A 832 -15.02 42.65 0.86
CA ILE A 832 -13.75 41.94 0.78
C ILE A 832 -12.82 42.78 -0.08
N MET A 833 -11.60 43.02 0.36
CA MET A 833 -10.63 43.85 -0.35
C MET A 833 -9.28 43.15 -0.47
N LEU A 834 -8.81 43.01 -1.70
CA LEU A 834 -7.45 42.62 -2.03
C LEU A 834 -6.59 43.87 -2.15
N TRP A 835 -5.42 43.87 -1.54
CA TRP A 835 -4.51 45.01 -1.52
C TRP A 835 -3.04 44.57 -1.61
N GLU A 836 -2.19 45.48 -2.08
CA GLU A 836 -0.73 45.35 -2.04
C GLU A 836 -0.09 46.45 -1.21
N ARG A 837 1.05 46.14 -0.60
CA ARG A 837 2.03 47.11 -0.16
C ARG A 837 3.30 46.88 -0.96
N ARG A 838 3.78 47.92 -1.65
CA ARG A 838 4.99 47.84 -2.45
C ARG A 838 5.71 49.17 -2.48
N ASN A 839 7.01 49.17 -2.18
CA ASN A 839 7.86 50.36 -2.14
C ASN A 839 7.31 51.42 -1.16
N GLY A 840 6.96 51.02 0.07
CA GLY A 840 6.45 51.92 1.12
C GLY A 840 5.04 52.46 0.89
N GLN A 841 4.34 52.00 -0.15
CA GLN A 841 3.02 52.51 -0.53
C GLN A 841 1.99 51.38 -0.54
N PHE A 842 0.85 51.61 0.12
CA PHE A 842 -0.30 50.73 0.04
C PHE A 842 -1.16 51.04 -1.18
N ARG A 843 -1.79 50.04 -1.78
CA ARG A 843 -2.74 50.19 -2.89
C ARG A 843 -3.83 49.13 -2.80
N TRP A 844 -5.08 49.52 -2.99
CA TRP A 844 -6.15 48.55 -3.23
C TRP A 844 -6.02 47.97 -4.65
N LEU A 845 -6.23 46.67 -4.80
CA LEU A 845 -6.15 45.94 -6.07
C LEU A 845 -7.52 45.55 -6.60
N ALA A 846 -8.39 45.03 -5.73
CA ALA A 846 -9.75 44.63 -6.10
C ALA A 846 -10.66 44.68 -4.87
N TYR A 847 -11.95 44.88 -5.08
CA TYR A 847 -12.95 44.80 -4.01
C TYR A 847 -14.26 44.13 -4.44
N LYS A 848 -14.92 43.51 -3.47
CA LYS A 848 -16.27 42.94 -3.57
C LYS A 848 -17.16 43.52 -2.48
N LYS A 849 -18.26 44.18 -2.85
CA LYS A 849 -19.28 44.65 -1.90
C LYS A 849 -20.10 43.46 -1.38
N LEU A 850 -20.31 43.42 -0.07
CA LEU A 850 -21.09 42.38 0.60
C LEU A 850 -22.46 42.93 1.01
N GLY A 851 -23.52 42.27 0.54
CA GLY A 851 -24.91 42.49 0.97
C GLY A 851 -25.49 41.24 1.64
N SER A 852 -26.79 41.21 1.93
CA SER A 852 -27.43 40.02 2.52
C SER A 852 -27.38 38.79 1.62
N SER A 853 -27.27 38.98 0.30
CA SER A 853 -27.08 37.90 -0.67
C SER A 853 -25.73 37.18 -0.53
N SER A 854 -24.77 37.74 0.21
CA SER A 854 -23.48 37.07 0.48
C SER A 854 -23.59 35.94 1.52
N GLY A 855 -24.67 35.92 2.31
CA GLY A 855 -24.84 34.94 3.39
C GLY A 855 -23.85 35.08 4.56
N ILE A 856 -22.98 36.11 4.56
CA ILE A 856 -22.03 36.43 5.63
C ILE A 856 -22.24 37.84 6.21
N VAL A 857 -23.29 38.53 5.78
CA VAL A 857 -23.68 39.85 6.28
C VAL A 857 -25.17 39.86 6.61
N THR A 858 -25.51 40.26 7.82
CA THR A 858 -26.87 40.52 8.26
C THR A 858 -27.30 41.96 7.95
N TYR A 859 -28.52 42.12 7.43
CA TYR A 859 -29.15 43.39 7.05
C TYR A 859 -30.51 43.59 7.77
N SER A 860 -30.78 44.81 8.28
CA SER A 860 -32.08 45.15 8.88
C SER A 860 -33.02 45.77 7.85
N LYS A 861 -34.30 45.37 7.85
CA LYS A 861 -35.32 45.95 6.95
C LYS A 861 -35.70 47.40 7.31
N ASN A 862 -35.37 47.87 8.52
CA ASN A 862 -35.78 49.18 9.05
C ASN A 862 -34.70 50.28 8.87
N GLY A 863 -33.62 50.02 8.14
CA GLY A 863 -32.56 50.98 7.83
C GLY A 863 -31.27 50.28 7.37
N PRO A 864 -30.28 50.99 6.78
CA PRO A 864 -29.06 50.43 6.21
C PRO A 864 -28.06 49.97 7.28
N THR A 865 -28.46 49.08 8.19
CA THR A 865 -27.56 48.51 9.20
C THR A 865 -26.94 47.22 8.67
N TYR A 866 -25.65 47.27 8.36
CA TYR A 866 -24.89 46.10 7.94
C TYR A 866 -24.08 45.55 9.12
N ARG A 867 -24.05 44.24 9.29
CA ARG A 867 -23.18 43.57 10.27
C ARG A 867 -22.55 42.34 9.63
N LEU A 868 -21.24 42.18 9.75
CA LEU A 868 -20.57 40.93 9.39
C LEU A 868 -21.03 39.84 10.37
N ASP A 869 -21.39 38.66 9.85
CA ASP A 869 -21.79 37.52 10.67
C ASP A 869 -20.58 36.98 11.47
N ALA A 870 -20.83 36.14 12.47
CA ALA A 870 -19.76 35.56 13.27
C ALA A 870 -19.04 34.46 12.49
N TRP A 871 -17.70 34.46 12.57
CA TRP A 871 -16.83 33.42 12.01
C TRP A 871 -16.91 33.16 10.50
N PRO A 872 -17.14 34.16 9.60
CA PRO A 872 -16.93 33.92 8.19
C PRO A 872 -15.50 33.44 7.92
N THR A 873 -15.38 32.48 7.01
CA THR A 873 -14.07 32.02 6.52
C THR A 873 -13.70 32.80 5.27
N LEU A 874 -12.43 33.15 5.16
CA LEU A 874 -11.84 33.65 3.93
C LEU A 874 -10.72 32.70 3.51
N LEU A 875 -10.77 32.24 2.26
CA LEU A 875 -9.77 31.37 1.66
C LEU A 875 -9.14 32.07 0.46
N VAL A 876 -7.81 32.10 0.42
CA VAL A 876 -7.03 32.62 -0.70
C VAL A 876 -6.22 31.49 -1.32
N ARG A 877 -6.34 31.37 -2.64
CA ARG A 877 -5.52 30.50 -3.46
C ARG A 877 -4.55 31.35 -4.25
N LEU A 878 -3.26 31.24 -3.92
CA LEU A 878 -2.17 31.87 -4.65
C LEU A 878 -1.51 30.81 -5.52
N VAL A 879 -1.55 31.00 -6.83
CA VAL A 879 -0.83 30.15 -7.79
C VAL A 879 0.16 31.02 -8.55
N GLU A 880 1.44 30.65 -8.49
CA GLU A 880 2.49 31.36 -9.20
C GLU A 880 3.17 30.41 -10.18
N GLY A 881 3.18 30.77 -11.46
CA GLY A 881 3.65 29.90 -12.53
C GLY A 881 3.90 30.66 -13.82
N GLN A 882 4.46 29.97 -14.81
CA GLN A 882 4.51 30.47 -16.18
C GLN A 882 3.18 30.18 -16.87
N GLU A 883 2.65 31.18 -17.57
CA GLU A 883 1.37 31.07 -18.27
C GLU A 883 1.56 30.38 -19.62
N LEU A 884 0.74 29.39 -19.95
CA LEU A 884 0.71 28.77 -21.28
C LEU A 884 -0.72 28.84 -21.83
N GLN A 885 -0.90 29.51 -22.97
CA GLN A 885 -2.19 29.51 -23.64
C GLN A 885 -2.44 28.19 -24.36
N PHE A 886 -3.67 27.68 -24.30
CA PHE A 886 -4.10 26.50 -25.02
C PHE A 886 -5.43 26.74 -25.75
N THR A 887 -5.63 25.98 -26.82
CA THR A 887 -6.82 25.98 -27.68
C THR A 887 -7.16 24.53 -28.06
N ASN A 888 -8.40 24.28 -28.50
CA ASN A 888 -8.88 22.94 -28.89
C ASN A 888 -8.62 21.88 -27.80
N GLY A 889 -8.81 22.26 -26.54
CA GLY A 889 -8.68 21.38 -25.40
C GLY A 889 -9.93 20.52 -25.24
N GLY A 890 -9.76 19.23 -24.97
CA GLY A 890 -10.89 18.34 -24.75
C GLY A 890 -11.05 17.21 -25.76
N GLY A 891 -12.26 16.64 -25.77
CA GLY A 891 -12.70 15.60 -26.70
C GLY A 891 -12.94 14.26 -26.01
N SER A 892 -13.49 13.32 -26.76
CA SER A 892 -13.70 11.94 -26.28
C SER A 892 -12.38 11.19 -26.24
N ASP A 893 -12.13 10.47 -25.14
CA ASP A 893 -10.99 9.56 -25.01
C ASP A 893 -11.20 8.21 -25.75
N GLY A 894 -12.37 8.01 -26.38
CA GLY A 894 -12.75 6.78 -27.06
C GLY A 894 -13.26 5.66 -26.16
N ALA A 895 -13.15 5.80 -24.83
CA ALA A 895 -13.64 4.87 -23.80
C ALA A 895 -14.87 5.41 -23.04
N GLY A 896 -15.40 6.57 -23.44
CA GLY A 896 -16.55 7.23 -22.82
C GLY A 896 -16.18 8.28 -21.77
N GLY A 897 -14.89 8.57 -21.60
CA GLY A 897 -14.37 9.69 -20.80
C GLY A 897 -14.02 10.91 -21.66
N ILE A 898 -13.54 11.95 -20.99
CA ILE A 898 -13.24 13.26 -21.58
C ILE A 898 -11.76 13.54 -21.38
N LEU A 899 -11.05 13.85 -22.47
CA LEU A 899 -9.64 14.24 -22.44
C LEU A 899 -9.48 15.60 -21.78
N ARG A 900 -9.05 15.64 -20.51
CA ARG A 900 -8.87 16.89 -19.74
C ARG A 900 -7.45 17.02 -19.26
N ILE A 901 -7.03 18.25 -19.04
CA ILE A 901 -5.78 18.54 -18.35
C ILE A 901 -6.19 18.97 -16.94
N ASN A 902 -5.70 18.27 -15.92
CA ASN A 902 -6.07 18.49 -14.53
C ASN A 902 -4.88 19.02 -13.72
N TYR A 903 -5.16 19.45 -12.49
CA TYR A 903 -4.15 19.81 -11.52
C TYR A 903 -3.13 18.69 -11.31
N GLY A 904 -1.84 19.02 -11.40
CA GLY A 904 -0.75 18.11 -11.13
C GLY A 904 -0.33 17.23 -12.31
N ASP A 905 -1.03 17.28 -13.44
CA ASP A 905 -0.64 16.59 -14.67
C ASP A 905 0.72 17.09 -15.18
N GLU A 906 1.52 16.18 -15.72
CA GLU A 906 2.70 16.51 -16.50
C GLU A 906 2.30 16.62 -17.98
N ILE A 907 2.48 17.81 -18.54
CA ILE A 907 2.27 18.06 -19.96
C ILE A 907 3.59 17.93 -20.71
N ILE A 908 3.53 17.31 -21.89
CA ILE A 908 4.68 17.07 -22.77
C ILE A 908 4.33 17.57 -24.17
N THR A 909 5.22 18.35 -24.77
CA THR A 909 5.08 18.80 -26.16
C THR A 909 5.67 17.77 -27.13
N GLN A 910 5.32 17.87 -28.42
CA GLN A 910 5.92 17.00 -29.44
C GLN A 910 7.45 17.12 -29.53
N THR A 911 8.00 18.26 -29.12
CA THR A 911 9.46 18.51 -29.14
C THR A 911 10.18 17.99 -27.89
N GLY A 912 9.46 17.38 -26.95
CA GLY A 912 10.00 16.81 -25.72
C GLY A 912 10.15 17.80 -24.57
N ALA A 913 9.64 19.04 -24.69
CA ALA A 913 9.55 19.93 -23.54
C ALA A 913 8.46 19.43 -22.60
N LYS A 914 8.71 19.51 -21.29
CA LYS A 914 7.79 19.08 -20.24
C LYS A 914 7.57 20.16 -19.21
N ALA A 915 6.39 20.15 -18.60
CA ALA A 915 6.05 21.04 -17.49
C ALA A 915 4.96 20.41 -16.64
N ARG A 916 4.87 20.81 -15.37
CA ARG A 916 3.79 20.41 -14.48
C ARG A 916 2.71 21.48 -14.46
N VAL A 917 1.45 21.08 -14.56
CA VAL A 917 0.30 21.97 -14.38
C VAL A 917 0.09 22.22 -12.89
N ILE A 918 0.18 23.49 -12.50
CA ILE A 918 -0.11 23.94 -11.14
C ILE A 918 -1.38 24.79 -11.14
N GLY A 919 -2.26 24.50 -10.20
CA GLY A 919 -3.58 25.14 -10.13
C GLY A 919 -4.54 24.64 -11.20
N GLN A 920 -5.80 25.04 -11.05
CA GLN A 920 -6.88 24.67 -11.96
C GLN A 920 -6.69 25.31 -13.34
N PRO A 921 -6.92 24.58 -14.46
CA PRO A 921 -6.96 25.16 -15.79
C PRO A 921 -7.96 26.32 -15.89
N ILE A 922 -7.51 27.44 -16.42
CA ILE A 922 -8.32 28.65 -16.60
C ILE A 922 -8.97 28.55 -17.98
N VAL A 923 -10.19 28.02 -18.06
CA VAL A 923 -10.97 27.98 -19.31
C VAL A 923 -11.63 29.34 -19.52
N GLU A 924 -11.41 29.99 -20.65
CA GLU A 924 -12.00 31.30 -20.97
C GLU A 924 -13.17 31.19 -21.94
N SER A 925 -13.21 30.12 -22.74
CA SER A 925 -14.28 29.84 -23.71
C SER A 925 -14.28 28.37 -24.12
N GLY A 926 -15.41 27.91 -24.65
CA GLY A 926 -15.59 26.51 -25.08
C GLY A 926 -15.73 25.55 -23.91
N ASP A 927 -15.73 24.26 -24.20
CA ASP A 927 -15.87 23.22 -23.19
C ASP A 927 -15.00 22.00 -23.48
N TRP A 928 -14.60 21.30 -22.42
CA TRP A 928 -13.73 20.13 -22.51
C TRP A 928 -14.41 18.93 -23.18
N THR A 929 -15.75 18.83 -23.11
CA THR A 929 -16.50 17.69 -23.63
C THR A 929 -16.53 17.71 -25.16
N SER A 930 -16.70 18.89 -25.75
CA SER A 930 -16.77 19.13 -27.20
C SER A 930 -15.39 19.29 -27.85
N GLY A 931 -14.31 19.29 -27.07
CA GLY A 931 -12.95 19.50 -27.60
C GLY A 931 -12.67 20.93 -28.02
N THR A 932 -13.45 21.89 -27.54
CA THR A 932 -13.36 23.30 -27.93
C THR A 932 -12.82 24.19 -26.83
N ALA A 933 -12.40 23.62 -25.69
CA ALA A 933 -11.90 24.41 -24.55
C ALA A 933 -10.67 25.22 -24.96
N SER A 934 -10.70 26.51 -24.64
CA SER A 934 -9.61 27.44 -24.90
C SER A 934 -9.40 28.30 -23.66
N GLY A 935 -8.14 28.52 -23.32
CA GLY A 935 -7.80 29.17 -22.06
C GLY A 935 -6.31 29.17 -21.75
N ARG A 936 -5.98 29.15 -20.46
CA ARG A 936 -4.60 29.22 -19.95
C ARG A 936 -4.33 28.10 -18.95
N LEU A 937 -3.15 27.53 -19.04
CA LEU A 937 -2.55 26.68 -18.01
C LEU A 937 -1.51 27.49 -17.26
N VAL A 938 -1.38 27.22 -15.96
CA VAL A 938 -0.31 27.79 -15.14
C VAL A 938 0.68 26.68 -14.83
N LEU A 939 1.94 26.89 -15.14
CA LEU A 939 2.96 25.84 -15.19
C LEU A 939 4.11 26.08 -14.21
N THR A 940 4.60 24.99 -13.62
CA THR A 940 5.86 24.93 -12.86
C THR A 940 6.74 23.83 -13.41
N ASN A 941 7.97 23.75 -12.91
CA ASN A 941 8.92 22.71 -13.29
C ASN A 941 9.13 22.61 -14.81
N VAL A 942 9.14 23.76 -15.48
CA VAL A 942 9.30 23.83 -16.93
C VAL A 942 10.71 23.39 -17.31
N ASP A 943 10.79 22.33 -18.11
CA ASP A 943 12.04 21.77 -18.64
C ASP A 943 11.92 21.69 -20.17
N THR A 944 12.66 22.55 -20.85
CA THR A 944 12.72 22.60 -22.31
C THR A 944 13.82 21.72 -22.90
N GLY A 945 14.69 21.12 -22.07
CA GLY A 945 15.88 20.41 -22.55
C GLY A 945 16.72 21.24 -23.54
N ALA A 946 17.46 20.56 -24.43
CA ALA A 946 18.29 21.22 -25.45
C ALA A 946 17.53 21.63 -26.72
N THR A 947 16.41 20.95 -27.05
CA THR A 947 15.67 21.13 -28.30
C THR A 947 14.16 21.31 -28.13
N GLY A 948 13.63 21.09 -26.92
CA GLY A 948 12.20 21.20 -26.63
C GLY A 948 11.76 22.66 -26.53
N ASN A 949 10.51 22.94 -26.91
CA ASN A 949 9.91 24.26 -26.73
C ASN A 949 8.38 24.19 -26.57
N PHE A 950 7.81 25.29 -26.10
CA PHE A 950 6.37 25.53 -25.96
C PHE A 950 5.89 26.56 -27.00
N SER A 951 6.08 26.24 -28.29
CA SER A 951 5.70 27.13 -29.39
C SER A 951 4.24 26.96 -29.81
N ASN A 952 3.65 28.01 -30.36
CA ASN A 952 2.29 28.01 -30.91
C ASN A 952 2.07 26.85 -31.90
N GLY A 953 0.90 26.23 -31.84
CA GLY A 953 0.48 25.15 -32.74
C GLY A 953 0.99 23.76 -32.37
N GLN A 954 1.85 23.61 -31.36
CA GLN A 954 2.26 22.28 -30.90
C GLN A 954 1.17 21.59 -30.07
N THR A 955 1.08 20.28 -30.22
CA THR A 955 0.20 19.45 -29.39
C THR A 955 0.73 19.33 -27.96
N LEU A 956 -0.16 19.51 -27.00
CA LEU A 956 0.04 19.21 -25.59
C LEU A 956 -0.46 17.80 -25.29
N LYS A 957 0.46 16.98 -24.78
CA LYS A 957 0.17 15.60 -24.41
C LYS A 957 0.21 15.40 -22.91
N VAL A 958 -0.72 14.62 -22.38
CA VAL A 958 -0.69 14.07 -21.02
C VAL A 958 -0.70 12.55 -21.18
N ASN A 959 0.21 11.84 -20.49
CA ASN A 959 0.36 10.38 -20.63
C ASN A 959 0.47 9.91 -22.11
N ASN A 960 1.18 10.68 -22.94
CA ASN A 960 1.33 10.48 -24.40
C ASN A 960 0.05 10.62 -25.25
N VAL A 961 -1.11 10.94 -24.66
CA VAL A 961 -2.35 11.23 -25.36
C VAL A 961 -2.44 12.73 -25.65
N SER A 962 -3.01 13.15 -26.78
CA SER A 962 -3.18 14.56 -27.15
C SER A 962 -4.41 15.15 -26.47
N HIS A 963 -4.25 16.19 -25.64
CA HIS A 963 -5.35 16.82 -24.90
C HIS A 963 -5.70 18.23 -25.37
N ALA A 964 -4.73 18.98 -25.91
CA ALA A 964 -4.93 20.35 -26.39
C ALA A 964 -3.81 20.78 -27.36
N THR A 965 -3.92 21.98 -27.92
CA THR A 965 -2.88 22.61 -28.75
C THR A 965 -2.46 23.95 -28.16
N ILE A 966 -1.16 24.26 -28.17
CA ILE A 966 -0.62 25.53 -27.70
C ILE A 966 -1.16 26.69 -28.54
N GLY A 967 -1.70 27.71 -27.87
CA GLY A 967 -2.27 28.91 -28.50
C GLY A 967 -1.21 29.94 -28.94
N THR A 968 -1.69 31.04 -29.52
CA THR A 968 -0.88 32.09 -30.20
C THR A 968 0.08 32.88 -29.30
N GLY A 969 0.06 32.67 -27.98
CA GLY A 969 0.98 33.30 -27.02
C GLY A 969 2.20 32.46 -26.60
N GLY A 970 2.22 31.15 -26.87
CA GLY A 970 3.28 30.25 -26.35
C GLY A 970 3.41 30.29 -24.82
N LEU A 971 4.61 29.95 -24.32
CA LEU A 971 4.93 30.05 -22.89
C LEU A 971 5.29 31.50 -22.51
N GLY A 972 4.51 32.07 -21.60
CA GLY A 972 4.66 33.41 -21.05
C GLY A 972 5.59 33.51 -19.84
N ALA A 973 5.71 34.73 -19.32
CA ALA A 973 6.50 35.02 -18.13
C ALA A 973 5.79 34.55 -16.84
N LYS A 974 6.60 34.34 -15.79
CA LYS A 974 6.14 34.02 -14.44
C LYS A 974 5.17 35.09 -13.93
N THR A 975 4.01 34.67 -13.42
CA THR A 975 2.91 35.55 -12.99
C THR A 975 2.18 34.97 -11.77
N ASN A 976 1.61 35.83 -10.93
CA ASN A 976 0.71 35.46 -9.83
C ASN A 976 -0.76 35.42 -10.29
N PHE A 977 -1.47 34.36 -9.91
CA PHE A 977 -2.90 34.19 -10.10
C PHE A 977 -3.56 34.03 -8.73
N ILE A 978 -4.37 35.01 -8.34
CA ILE A 978 -4.98 35.09 -7.01
C ILE A 978 -6.48 34.86 -7.15
N ARG A 979 -6.99 33.82 -6.49
CA ARG A 979 -8.43 33.57 -6.30
C ARG A 979 -8.80 33.67 -4.83
N VAL A 980 -10.00 34.17 -4.58
CA VAL A 980 -10.51 34.36 -3.23
C VAL A 980 -11.89 33.72 -3.12
N TYR A 981 -12.11 33.07 -1.99
CA TYR A 981 -13.34 32.38 -1.65
C TYR A 981 -13.76 32.76 -0.24
N TYR A 982 -15.05 32.67 0.05
CA TYR A 982 -15.60 32.95 1.37
C TYR A 982 -16.71 31.98 1.74
N SER A 983 -16.92 31.76 3.03
CA SER A 983 -17.99 30.91 3.54
C SER A 983 -18.52 31.39 4.88
N ASP A 984 -19.73 30.93 5.24
CA ASP A 984 -20.36 31.17 6.54
C ASP A 984 -20.15 30.00 7.50
N ALA A 985 -20.29 30.27 8.80
CA ALA A 985 -20.11 29.27 9.86
C ALA A 985 -21.40 28.60 10.35
N GLU A 986 -22.59 29.17 10.10
CA GLU A 986 -23.80 28.85 10.87
C GLU A 986 -25.05 28.47 10.03
N ARG A 987 -25.02 28.48 8.68
CA ARG A 987 -26.19 28.13 7.86
C ARG A 987 -26.15 26.70 7.31
N ASN A 988 -27.00 25.84 7.88
CA ASN A 988 -27.18 24.46 7.42
C ASN A 988 -28.01 24.39 6.13
N GLY A 989 -27.33 24.39 4.99
CA GLY A 989 -27.93 24.17 3.69
C GLY A 989 -27.57 22.86 3.00
N THR A 990 -28.34 22.48 1.98
CA THR A 990 -27.92 21.53 0.94
C THR A 990 -26.93 22.26 0.02
N GLY A 991 -25.76 21.70 -0.26
CA GLY A 991 -24.81 22.32 -1.19
C GLY A 991 -25.24 22.18 -2.66
N ASP A 992 -24.66 22.97 -3.55
CA ASP A 992 -24.87 22.93 -5.00
C ASP A 992 -23.63 22.35 -5.72
N ALA A 993 -23.79 21.77 -6.90
CA ALA A 993 -22.68 21.36 -7.76
C ALA A 993 -22.04 22.55 -8.50
N ASN A 994 -22.70 23.71 -8.50
CA ASN A 994 -22.17 24.96 -9.02
C ASN A 994 -21.71 25.87 -7.87
N PRO A 995 -20.57 26.58 -7.99
CA PRO A 995 -20.20 27.56 -6.99
C PRO A 995 -21.27 28.63 -6.87
N CYS A 996 -21.85 28.77 -5.68
CA CYS A 996 -22.75 29.86 -5.39
C CYS A 996 -21.98 31.19 -5.46
N THR A 997 -22.46 32.10 -6.32
CA THR A 997 -22.07 33.50 -6.29
C THR A 997 -23.33 34.38 -6.29
N PRO A 998 -23.39 35.43 -5.46
CA PRO A 998 -24.53 36.33 -5.46
C PRO A 998 -24.60 37.10 -6.79
N GLU A 999 -25.74 37.00 -7.49
CA GLU A 999 -25.97 37.56 -8.83
C GLU A 999 -25.85 39.09 -8.91
N ALA A 1000 -25.91 39.81 -7.78
CA ALA A 1000 -25.84 41.27 -7.73
C ALA A 1000 -24.89 41.78 -6.61
N PRO A 1001 -23.91 42.65 -6.95
CA PRO A 1001 -23.07 43.34 -5.98
C PRO A 1001 -23.91 44.14 -4.98
N GLY A 1002 -23.81 43.83 -3.68
CA GLY A 1002 -24.61 44.53 -2.67
C GLY A 1002 -26.13 44.30 -2.78
N GLY A 1003 -26.56 43.20 -3.39
CA GLY A 1003 -27.99 42.86 -3.41
C GLY A 1003 -28.55 42.58 -2.01
N ASN A 1004 -29.72 43.12 -1.71
CA ASN A 1004 -30.54 42.75 -0.54
C ASN A 1004 -31.46 41.54 -0.82
N GLY A 1005 -31.22 40.83 -1.94
CA GLY A 1005 -31.89 39.57 -2.26
C GLY A 1005 -31.56 38.49 -1.23
N GLY A 1006 -32.49 37.57 -0.99
CA GLY A 1006 -32.31 36.51 -0.02
C GLY A 1006 -31.26 35.49 -0.48
N PHE A 1007 -30.22 35.30 0.31
CA PHE A 1007 -29.38 34.10 0.26
C PHE A 1007 -30.22 32.90 0.72
N SER A 1008 -30.39 31.88 -0.11
CA SER A 1008 -31.19 30.69 0.21
C SER A 1008 -30.32 29.66 0.92
N SER A 1009 -30.89 28.95 1.90
CA SER A 1009 -30.22 27.84 2.58
C SER A 1009 -30.06 26.60 1.68
N ALA A 1010 -30.24 26.70 0.37
CA ALA A 1010 -29.96 25.63 -0.57
C ALA A 1010 -28.71 25.91 -1.42
N ASP A 1011 -28.01 27.02 -1.15
CA ASP A 1011 -27.00 27.56 -2.07
C ASP A 1011 -25.57 27.11 -1.73
N ARG A 1012 -25.25 26.75 -0.47
CA ARG A 1012 -23.96 26.14 -0.05
C ARG A 1012 -24.03 25.49 1.33
N ARG A 1013 -23.05 24.66 1.69
CA ARG A 1013 -22.87 24.11 3.05
C ARG A 1013 -22.08 25.05 3.96
N SER A 1014 -22.44 25.09 5.25
CA SER A 1014 -21.69 25.83 6.27
C SER A 1014 -20.29 25.25 6.50
N ASN A 1015 -19.33 26.13 6.81
CA ASN A 1015 -17.99 25.81 7.27
C ASN A 1015 -17.83 26.22 8.77
N PRO A 1016 -18.39 25.44 9.71
CA PRO A 1016 -18.38 25.79 11.14
C PRO A 1016 -16.97 25.77 11.72
N ARG A 1017 -16.77 26.43 12.88
CA ARG A 1017 -15.52 26.35 13.67
C ARG A 1017 -15.11 24.90 13.95
N LEU A 1018 -13.81 24.62 14.01
CA LEU A 1018 -13.32 23.27 14.27
C LEU A 1018 -13.62 22.84 15.72
N GLY A 1019 -14.21 21.65 15.87
CA GLY A 1019 -14.24 20.92 17.13
C GLY A 1019 -12.99 20.08 17.35
N ASP A 1020 -12.96 19.38 18.49
CA ASP A 1020 -11.88 18.43 18.81
C ASP A 1020 -11.90 17.28 17.79
N ASN A 1021 -10.83 17.17 16.99
CA ASN A 1021 -10.63 16.22 15.87
C ASN A 1021 -11.25 16.59 14.51
N ASP A 1022 -11.86 17.78 14.37
CA ASP A 1022 -12.30 18.26 13.06
C ASP A 1022 -11.11 18.70 12.18
N LYS A 1023 -11.30 18.55 10.87
CA LYS A 1023 -10.33 19.00 9.85
C LYS A 1023 -10.89 20.18 9.07
N LEU A 1024 -10.00 21.07 8.66
CA LEU A 1024 -10.35 22.17 7.76
C LEU A 1024 -10.98 21.65 6.46
N ARG A 1025 -11.98 22.38 5.97
CA ARG A 1025 -12.60 22.14 4.67
C ARG A 1025 -11.82 22.90 3.62
N TRP A 1026 -11.53 22.27 2.50
CA TRP A 1026 -10.79 22.85 1.38
C TRP A 1026 -11.63 22.77 0.11
N ILE A 1027 -11.40 23.71 -0.80
CA ILE A 1027 -11.96 23.64 -2.16
C ILE A 1027 -11.26 22.54 -2.95
N PRO A 1028 -11.96 21.75 -3.77
CA PRO A 1028 -11.31 20.83 -4.69
C PRO A 1028 -10.46 21.59 -5.73
N ASP A 1029 -9.41 20.94 -6.23
CA ASP A 1029 -8.48 21.56 -7.16
C ASP A 1029 -9.06 21.69 -8.56
N ASP A 1030 -9.78 20.69 -9.05
CA ASP A 1030 -10.38 20.69 -10.38
C ASP A 1030 -11.90 20.87 -10.33
N TYR A 1031 -12.48 21.54 -11.34
CA TYR A 1031 -13.89 21.93 -11.35
C TYR A 1031 -14.87 20.75 -11.29
N GLU A 1032 -14.53 19.61 -11.90
CA GLU A 1032 -15.40 18.42 -11.89
C GLU A 1032 -15.44 17.68 -10.55
N GLN A 1033 -14.49 17.97 -9.66
CA GLN A 1033 -14.52 17.46 -8.29
C GLN A 1033 -15.48 18.26 -7.41
N TRP A 1034 -16.00 19.39 -7.90
CA TRP A 1034 -16.96 20.21 -7.19
C TRP A 1034 -18.31 19.50 -7.21
N LYS A 1035 -18.79 19.16 -6.02
CA LYS A 1035 -20.03 18.42 -5.80
C LYS A 1035 -20.82 19.12 -4.70
N ALA A 1036 -22.13 18.98 -4.72
CA ALA A 1036 -23.02 19.41 -3.63
C ALA A 1036 -22.62 18.91 -2.23
N ALA A 1037 -21.84 17.81 -2.14
CA ALA A 1037 -21.32 17.29 -0.89
C ALA A 1037 -20.08 18.04 -0.35
N THR A 1038 -19.34 18.73 -1.23
CA THR A 1038 -18.07 19.42 -0.94
C THR A 1038 -18.15 20.94 -1.15
N ASP A 1039 -19.33 21.47 -1.47
CA ASP A 1039 -19.59 22.89 -1.69
C ASP A 1039 -19.70 23.66 -0.37
N TYR A 1040 -18.54 24.02 0.19
CA TYR A 1040 -18.42 24.79 1.43
C TYR A 1040 -18.11 26.27 1.18
N PHE A 1041 -17.76 26.67 -0.04
CA PHE A 1041 -17.17 27.99 -0.33
C PHE A 1041 -17.79 28.65 -1.56
N SER A 1042 -18.06 29.95 -1.45
CA SER A 1042 -18.45 30.80 -2.57
C SER A 1042 -17.24 31.48 -3.20
N LEU A 1043 -17.18 31.48 -4.53
CA LEU A 1043 -16.15 32.17 -5.30
C LEU A 1043 -16.39 33.69 -5.31
N VAL A 1044 -15.34 34.50 -5.14
CA VAL A 1044 -15.43 35.96 -5.25
C VAL A 1044 -15.35 36.37 -6.73
N GLU A 1045 -16.42 36.97 -7.24
CA GLU A 1045 -16.44 37.70 -8.51
C GLU A 1045 -16.22 39.19 -8.25
N TRP A 1046 -15.03 39.71 -8.52
CA TRP A 1046 -14.64 41.08 -8.15
C TRP A 1046 -15.50 42.14 -8.85
N ASP A 1047 -16.04 43.09 -8.08
CA ASP A 1047 -16.87 44.15 -8.66
C ASP A 1047 -16.00 45.10 -9.49
N VAL A 1048 -14.82 45.44 -8.97
CA VAL A 1048 -13.83 46.30 -9.63
C VAL A 1048 -12.42 45.78 -9.34
N VAL A 1049 -11.55 45.84 -10.37
CA VAL A 1049 -10.11 45.57 -10.28
C VAL A 1049 -9.35 46.81 -10.76
N ASN A 1050 -8.33 47.23 -10.02
CA ASN A 1050 -7.59 48.47 -10.20
C ASN A 1050 -6.48 48.34 -11.26
N THR A 1051 -6.86 48.37 -12.53
CA THR A 1051 -5.93 48.14 -13.66
C THR A 1051 -5.37 49.45 -14.24
N SER A 1052 -4.08 49.49 -14.59
CA SER A 1052 -3.47 50.65 -15.25
C SER A 1052 -4.00 50.83 -16.68
N GLY A 1053 -4.70 51.94 -16.96
CA GLY A 1053 -5.16 52.30 -18.32
C GLY A 1053 -6.53 51.76 -18.74
N GLY A 1054 -7.31 51.17 -17.83
CA GLY A 1054 -8.64 50.65 -18.14
C GLY A 1054 -9.74 51.71 -18.08
N THR A 1055 -10.52 51.85 -19.16
CA THR A 1055 -11.90 52.34 -19.08
C THR A 1055 -12.78 51.21 -18.55
N ASN A 1056 -13.17 51.27 -17.28
CA ASN A 1056 -14.18 50.36 -16.74
C ASN A 1056 -15.51 50.61 -17.45
N SER A 1057 -15.96 49.66 -18.26
CA SER A 1057 -17.27 49.72 -18.90
C SER A 1057 -18.37 49.64 -17.84
N GLY A 1058 -19.09 50.76 -17.64
CA GLY A 1058 -20.43 50.76 -17.10
C GLY A 1058 -20.69 51.49 -15.78
N ASN A 1059 -19.70 51.93 -15.00
CA ASN A 1059 -19.97 52.80 -13.85
C ASN A 1059 -18.77 53.66 -13.46
N ALA A 1060 -19.02 54.97 -13.36
CA ALA A 1060 -18.22 56.08 -12.89
C ALA A 1060 -16.67 56.01 -13.03
N THR A 1061 -16.14 56.96 -13.81
CA THR A 1061 -14.77 57.44 -13.84
C THR A 1061 -14.08 57.41 -12.47
N LEU A 1062 -13.30 56.36 -12.20
CA LEU A 1062 -12.38 56.34 -11.06
C LEU A 1062 -11.09 57.02 -11.50
N VAL A 1063 -10.93 58.30 -11.12
CA VAL A 1063 -9.68 59.05 -11.27
C VAL A 1063 -8.70 58.55 -10.21
N GLY A 1064 -7.90 57.56 -10.58
CA GLY A 1064 -6.75 57.06 -9.84
C GLY A 1064 -5.81 56.38 -10.83
N SER A 1065 -4.50 56.66 -10.74
CA SER A 1065 -3.49 55.97 -11.55
C SER A 1065 -3.59 54.47 -11.27
N GLY A 1066 -4.20 53.70 -12.17
CA GLY A 1066 -4.38 52.27 -11.99
C GLY A 1066 -3.06 51.54 -11.72
N VAL A 1067 -3.13 50.38 -11.07
CA VAL A 1067 -1.91 49.67 -10.63
C VAL A 1067 -1.28 48.95 -11.81
N ALA A 1068 -0.05 49.35 -12.15
CA ALA A 1068 0.72 48.71 -13.22
C ALA A 1068 1.00 47.24 -12.88
N GLY A 1069 0.87 46.36 -13.88
CA GLY A 1069 1.12 44.93 -13.74
C GLY A 1069 -0.05 44.11 -13.18
N VAL A 1070 -1.22 44.73 -12.96
CA VAL A 1070 -2.43 44.08 -12.42
C VAL A 1070 -3.53 44.03 -13.49
N SER A 1071 -4.14 42.86 -13.66
CA SER A 1071 -5.29 42.64 -14.53
C SER A 1071 -6.29 41.63 -13.93
N ALA A 1072 -7.45 41.50 -14.54
CA ALA A 1072 -8.48 40.53 -14.15
C ALA A 1072 -8.72 39.52 -15.27
N LEU A 1073 -8.98 38.26 -14.91
CA LEU A 1073 -9.39 37.22 -15.87
C LEU A 1073 -10.82 36.75 -15.58
N ASN A 1074 -11.49 36.32 -16.64
CA ASN A 1074 -12.79 35.65 -16.60
C ASN A 1074 -12.57 34.15 -16.72
N GLU A 1075 -13.52 33.37 -16.21
CA GLU A 1075 -13.46 31.91 -16.27
C GLU A 1075 -14.82 31.32 -16.65
N TYR A 1076 -14.80 30.24 -17.42
CA TYR A 1076 -15.98 29.46 -17.76
C TYR A 1076 -16.07 28.25 -16.83
N ILE A 1077 -17.08 28.22 -15.96
CA ILE A 1077 -17.25 27.20 -14.92
C ILE A 1077 -18.64 26.57 -15.11
N ASN A 1078 -18.69 25.25 -15.29
CA ASN A 1078 -19.92 24.46 -15.44
C ASN A 1078 -20.94 25.05 -16.42
N GLY A 1079 -20.50 25.51 -17.60
CA GLY A 1079 -21.40 26.05 -18.63
C GLY A 1079 -21.77 27.53 -18.44
N SER A 1080 -21.25 28.20 -17.40
CA SER A 1080 -21.52 29.61 -17.12
C SER A 1080 -20.23 30.42 -17.13
N GLN A 1081 -20.25 31.56 -17.83
CA GLN A 1081 -19.15 32.51 -17.80
C GLN A 1081 -19.21 33.33 -16.51
N ARG A 1082 -18.11 33.29 -15.75
CA ARG A 1082 -17.89 34.08 -14.54
C ARG A 1082 -16.92 35.21 -14.84
N THR A 1083 -17.18 36.39 -14.30
CA THR A 1083 -16.40 37.59 -14.62
C THR A 1083 -15.49 37.99 -13.48
N ARG A 1084 -14.26 38.42 -13.81
CA ARG A 1084 -13.29 38.96 -12.85
C ARG A 1084 -13.12 38.05 -11.62
N THR A 1085 -12.93 36.74 -11.83
CA THR A 1085 -12.76 35.76 -10.74
C THR A 1085 -11.31 35.67 -10.27
N ILE A 1086 -10.36 35.97 -11.15
CA ILE A 1086 -8.93 35.91 -10.87
C ILE A 1086 -8.32 37.31 -11.01
N VAL A 1087 -7.50 37.69 -10.02
CA VAL A 1087 -6.59 38.82 -10.16
C VAL A 1087 -5.24 38.28 -10.61
N ARG A 1088 -4.80 38.69 -11.80
CA ARG A 1088 -3.51 38.37 -12.39
C ARG A 1088 -2.54 39.51 -12.07
N SER A 1089 -1.38 39.19 -11.49
CA SER A 1089 -0.38 40.20 -11.13
C SER A 1089 1.05 39.78 -11.48
N THR A 1090 1.79 40.68 -12.13
CA THR A 1090 3.24 40.54 -12.37
C THR A 1090 4.08 41.16 -11.24
N ASN A 1091 3.45 41.70 -10.20
CA ASN A 1091 4.12 42.30 -9.05
C ASN A 1091 4.45 41.23 -7.99
N LEU A 1092 5.46 41.50 -7.15
CA LEU A 1092 5.84 40.68 -5.99
C LEU A 1092 5.99 39.17 -6.31
N LEU A 1093 6.67 38.85 -7.42
CA LEU A 1093 6.99 37.47 -7.78
C LEU A 1093 8.05 36.90 -6.82
N SER A 1094 7.99 35.61 -6.54
CA SER A 1094 9.03 34.92 -5.77
C SER A 1094 10.37 34.93 -6.52
N PRO A 1095 11.51 34.84 -5.82
CA PRO A 1095 12.83 34.88 -6.45
C PRO A 1095 13.02 33.78 -7.50
N THR A 1096 13.84 34.05 -8.51
CA THR A 1096 14.24 33.03 -9.49
C THR A 1096 15.05 31.95 -8.77
N TYR A 1097 14.79 30.69 -9.11
CA TYR A 1097 15.59 29.58 -8.61
C TYR A 1097 16.93 29.54 -9.35
N ASP A 1098 18.00 29.59 -8.58
CA ASP A 1098 19.36 29.36 -9.05
C ASP A 1098 19.77 27.93 -8.66
N PRO A 1099 19.91 27.00 -9.62
CA PRO A 1099 20.31 25.62 -9.32
C PRO A 1099 21.74 25.52 -8.77
N ASP A 1100 22.62 26.48 -9.12
CA ASP A 1100 24.03 26.52 -8.71
C ASP A 1100 24.22 27.19 -7.34
N ASN A 1101 23.30 28.10 -6.97
CA ASN A 1101 23.26 28.75 -5.65
C ASN A 1101 21.83 28.79 -5.07
N PRO A 1102 21.29 27.64 -4.63
CA PRO A 1102 19.94 27.59 -4.10
C PRO A 1102 19.90 28.30 -2.75
N VAL A 1103 19.37 29.53 -2.76
CA VAL A 1103 19.09 30.29 -1.54
C VAL A 1103 18.09 29.48 -0.71
N TYR A 1104 18.45 29.12 0.53
CA TYR A 1104 17.66 28.25 1.40
C TYR A 1104 16.35 28.85 1.93
N SER A 1105 15.95 30.04 1.49
CA SER A 1105 14.68 30.64 1.88
C SER A 1105 14.24 31.69 0.86
N PRO A 1106 13.06 31.55 0.21
CA PRO A 1106 12.31 32.73 -0.15
C PRO A 1106 11.99 33.45 1.17
N SER A 1107 12.20 34.77 1.22
CA SER A 1107 11.82 35.59 2.39
C SER A 1107 10.30 35.82 2.42
N GLU A 1108 9.49 34.77 2.21
CA GLU A 1108 8.03 34.86 2.22
C GLU A 1108 7.49 34.67 3.64
N GLY A 1109 6.78 35.66 4.13
CA GLY A 1109 6.09 35.67 5.42
C GLY A 1109 4.58 35.68 5.22
N ILE A 1110 3.87 34.93 6.05
CA ILE A 1110 2.42 34.98 6.16
C ILE A 1110 2.11 35.63 7.51
N SER A 1111 1.15 36.54 7.56
CA SER A 1111 0.76 37.16 8.83
C SER A 1111 -0.73 37.45 8.91
N ILE A 1112 -1.26 37.44 10.13
CA ILE A 1112 -2.57 38.01 10.44
C ILE A 1112 -2.38 39.50 10.59
N VAL A 1113 -3.29 40.31 10.04
CA VAL A 1113 -3.17 41.78 10.02
C VAL A 1113 -4.50 42.46 10.35
N THR A 1114 -4.43 43.53 11.13
CA THR A 1114 -5.54 44.47 11.36
C THR A 1114 -5.06 45.91 11.27
N SER A 1115 -5.97 46.82 10.92
CA SER A 1115 -5.68 48.25 10.84
C SER A 1115 -6.87 49.09 11.32
N GLY A 1116 -6.56 50.31 11.72
CA GLY A 1116 -7.54 51.31 12.17
C GLY A 1116 -7.92 51.18 13.64
N PRO A 1117 -8.75 52.13 14.13
CA PRO A 1117 -9.03 52.30 15.56
C PRO A 1117 -9.81 51.14 16.19
N THR A 1118 -10.45 50.29 15.38
CA THR A 1118 -11.22 49.13 15.81
C THR A 1118 -10.50 47.80 15.58
N GLY A 1119 -9.20 47.81 15.26
CA GLY A 1119 -8.42 46.58 15.02
C GLY A 1119 -8.41 45.61 16.21
N THR A 1120 -8.53 46.12 17.44
CA THR A 1120 -8.64 45.32 18.67
C THR A 1120 -9.98 44.57 18.83
N ASN A 1121 -10.97 44.84 17.98
CA ASN A 1121 -12.25 44.13 17.98
C ASN A 1121 -12.20 42.80 17.23
N PHE A 1122 -11.09 42.49 16.57
CA PHE A 1122 -10.91 41.27 15.78
C PHE A 1122 -10.50 40.07 16.63
N TYR A 1123 -11.10 38.95 16.26
CA TYR A 1123 -10.75 37.61 16.68
C TYR A 1123 -10.48 36.77 15.44
N PHE A 1124 -9.44 35.95 15.48
CA PHE A 1124 -9.06 35.03 14.41
C PHE A 1124 -9.09 33.61 14.95
N ASP A 1125 -9.56 32.67 14.15
CA ASP A 1125 -9.58 31.26 14.50
C ASP A 1125 -9.36 30.36 13.26
N ASP A 1126 -9.07 29.08 13.50
CA ASP A 1126 -8.96 28.02 12.48
C ASP A 1126 -8.08 28.41 11.28
N PHE A 1127 -6.82 28.75 11.55
CA PHE A 1127 -5.85 29.04 10.50
C PHE A 1127 -5.44 27.77 9.78
N GLY A 1128 -5.39 27.82 8.44
CA GLY A 1128 -4.96 26.70 7.60
C GLY A 1128 -3.99 27.12 6.52
N LEU A 1129 -3.00 26.27 6.26
CA LEU A 1129 -2.07 26.37 5.14
C LEU A 1129 -1.98 25.02 4.43
N GLN A 1130 -2.08 25.03 3.10
CA GLN A 1130 -1.90 23.86 2.25
C GLN A 1130 -0.99 24.20 1.07
N LEU A 1131 -0.03 23.32 0.76
CA LEU A 1131 0.82 23.45 -0.42
C LEU A 1131 1.30 22.08 -0.94
N ASP A 1132 1.77 22.08 -2.19
CA ASP A 1132 2.42 20.91 -2.77
C ASP A 1132 3.87 20.81 -2.29
N LEU A 1133 4.21 19.65 -1.73
CA LEU A 1133 5.60 19.30 -1.41
C LEU A 1133 5.95 17.99 -2.13
N ARG A 1134 7.19 17.87 -2.57
CA ARG A 1134 7.67 16.63 -3.17
C ARG A 1134 8.06 15.66 -2.06
N GLY A 1135 7.28 14.59 -1.89
CA GLY A 1135 7.37 13.70 -0.73
C GLY A 1135 7.54 12.22 -1.09
N GLY A 1136 8.46 11.54 -0.40
CA GLY A 1136 8.56 10.08 -0.38
C GLY A 1136 9.80 9.59 0.38
N LYS A 1137 9.60 8.99 1.57
CA LYS A 1137 10.53 8.00 2.13
C LYS A 1137 9.87 6.63 1.99
N GLY A 1138 10.35 5.80 1.07
CA GLY A 1138 9.82 4.47 0.80
C GLY A 1138 10.89 3.40 0.88
N PHE A 1139 10.48 2.14 0.89
CA PHE A 1139 11.41 1.03 0.72
C PHE A 1139 11.95 1.04 -0.71
N LEU A 1140 13.26 1.16 -0.85
CA LEU A 1140 13.93 0.98 -2.14
C LEU A 1140 14.12 -0.51 -2.44
N PRO A 1141 14.45 -0.88 -3.70
CA PRO A 1141 14.64 -2.27 -4.09
C PRO A 1141 15.57 -3.04 -3.12
N PRO A 1142 15.09 -4.13 -2.51
CA PRO A 1142 15.85 -4.87 -1.50
C PRO A 1142 16.84 -5.86 -2.12
N ILE A 1143 17.82 -6.30 -1.34
CA ILE A 1143 18.56 -7.54 -1.60
C ILE A 1143 18.06 -8.61 -0.62
N GLN A 1144 17.54 -9.69 -1.16
CA GLN A 1144 17.04 -10.84 -0.40
C GLN A 1144 18.19 -11.77 0.02
N GLN A 1145 18.13 -12.28 1.25
CA GLN A 1145 19.04 -13.25 1.84
C GLN A 1145 18.30 -14.48 2.36
#